data_AF-A0A349XQR7-F1
#
_entry.id   AF-A0A349XQR7-F1
#
_cell.length_a   1.000
_cell.length_b   1.000
_cell.length_c   1.000
_cell.angle_alpha   90.00
_cell.angle_beta   90.00
_cell.angle_gamma   90.00
#
_symmetry.space_group_name_H-M   'P 1'
#
loop_
_entity.id
_entity.type
_entity.pdbx_description
1 polymer ?
#
loop_
_entity_poly.entity_id
_entity_poly.type
_entity_poly.pdbx_seq_one_letter_code
_entity_poly.pdbx_strand_id
1 'polypeptide(L)'
;WEACALPDYRRIAPAQHADLISTLYFDLVKRGTVNEDFMAEQVRRADRTDGEIDTLSARIAQIRTWTYVSNRPGWLADPTHWQEKTREIEDRLSDALHERLTKRFVDRRTSVLMRRLRENAMLEAEISVNGDVFVEGHHVGQLAGFRFTPVPGMEGPDQKAVQAAAQKALALEYEARAARLHASGNGDLALSSDGLVRWLGEPVARLSAGDNIMKPRVILLADEQLSGNARDHALARIERFVNHQIATVLKPLDDISRAEDLQGLAKGLAFQLVENLGVLFRRDVAEDVKSLDQDARASMRRYGVRFGAYHVFLPALLKPAPAELVTLLWALKNDGLGKPGYGDLIPVLAAGRTSVVTDASFERMFYKLAGFRFLGKRAVRIDILERLADLIRPLLQWKPGQQPRPEGAYDGRRFTTTTAMLSILGATLDDMEEILKGLGYRADQVTAEEAQAFLASQAGATVPAAPETTAGEEDSAETEQDEPASEEQASEAVAVVEGDVTEAPVAEAAGEEAAANEAAPAESGEAAEPKPVLLWRPGGRNENQRGENRRPGNRGQGREQAAREQGERRGEGRRDNRDGANRDAANRGGEGERKRDGGRPDRGNNRNNDRHDRGERKDRPERSDRGGKPQGQQRFEAKPPRKEKPLDPDSPFAKLAALKEQLKK
;
A
#
# COMPACT_ATOMS: atom_id res chain seq x y z
N TRP A 1 -10.09 -6.30 -73.69
CA TRP A 1 -10.99 -5.84 -72.61
C TRP A 1 -10.20 -5.48 -71.36
N GLU A 2 -9.48 -6.42 -70.74
CA GLU A 2 -8.75 -6.19 -69.48
C GLU A 2 -7.79 -4.99 -69.47
N ALA A 3 -7.02 -4.79 -70.55
CA ALA A 3 -6.16 -3.61 -70.70
C ALA A 3 -6.93 -2.27 -70.60
N CYS A 4 -8.19 -2.24 -71.05
CA CYS A 4 -9.07 -1.08 -70.99
C CYS A 4 -9.64 -0.84 -69.58
N ALA A 5 -9.47 -1.79 -68.65
CA ALA A 5 -9.87 -1.66 -67.25
C ALA A 5 -8.73 -1.11 -66.36
N LEU A 6 -7.69 -0.50 -66.94
CA LEU A 6 -6.66 0.23 -66.21
C LEU A 6 -7.25 1.50 -65.57
N PRO A 7 -7.14 1.72 -64.24
CA PRO A 7 -7.63 2.94 -63.60
C PRO A 7 -6.65 4.10 -63.79
N ASP A 8 -7.16 5.25 -64.23
CA ASP A 8 -6.39 6.49 -64.23
C ASP A 8 -6.34 7.12 -62.83
N TYR A 9 -5.46 6.58 -61.99
CA TYR A 9 -5.12 7.17 -60.69
C TYR A 9 -4.52 8.58 -60.80
N ARG A 10 -3.94 8.93 -61.96
CA ARG A 10 -3.16 10.15 -62.20
C ARG A 10 -3.99 11.32 -62.72
N ARG A 11 -5.19 11.06 -63.24
CA ARG A 11 -6.11 12.05 -63.86
C ARG A 11 -5.42 12.84 -64.98
N ILE A 12 -4.75 12.13 -65.88
CA ILE A 12 -4.02 12.70 -67.02
C ILE A 12 -4.96 13.00 -68.19
N ALA A 13 -4.44 13.62 -69.25
CA ALA A 13 -5.23 13.85 -70.46
C ALA A 13 -5.67 12.49 -71.06
N PRO A 14 -6.95 12.33 -71.49
CA PRO A 14 -7.46 11.04 -71.96
C PRO A 14 -6.64 10.38 -73.08
N ALA A 15 -6.02 11.17 -73.96
CA ALA A 15 -5.09 10.68 -74.97
C ALA A 15 -3.86 9.98 -74.35
N GLN A 16 -3.22 10.60 -73.35
CA GLN A 16 -2.04 10.03 -72.67
C GLN A 16 -2.38 8.74 -71.90
N HIS A 17 -3.60 8.62 -71.39
CA HIS A 17 -4.07 7.37 -70.79
C HIS A 17 -4.36 6.29 -71.84
N ALA A 18 -4.92 6.67 -72.99
CA ALA A 18 -5.12 5.77 -74.12
C ALA A 18 -3.78 5.28 -74.72
N ASP A 19 -2.76 6.13 -74.79
CA ASP A 19 -1.40 5.77 -75.23
C ASP A 19 -0.77 4.73 -74.28
N LEU A 20 -0.94 4.90 -72.97
CA LEU A 20 -0.49 3.93 -71.96
C LEU A 20 -1.20 2.57 -72.11
N ILE A 21 -2.54 2.57 -72.20
CA ILE A 21 -3.34 1.36 -72.42
C ILE A 21 -2.91 0.66 -73.72
N SER A 22 -2.71 1.43 -74.80
CA SER A 22 -2.28 0.91 -76.10
C SER A 22 -0.89 0.29 -76.03
N THR A 23 0.04 0.90 -75.30
CA THR A 23 1.40 0.37 -75.08
C THR A 23 1.34 -0.99 -74.37
N LEU A 24 0.64 -1.06 -73.24
CA LEU A 24 0.48 -2.31 -72.47
C LEU A 24 -0.22 -3.39 -73.30
N TYR A 25 -1.27 -3.04 -74.04
CA TYR A 25 -1.98 -3.95 -74.93
C TYR A 25 -1.10 -4.51 -76.05
N PHE A 26 -0.28 -3.67 -76.70
CA PHE A 26 0.60 -4.13 -77.77
C PHE A 26 1.75 -5.01 -77.27
N ASP A 27 2.29 -4.77 -76.07
CA ASP A 27 3.26 -5.69 -75.46
C ASP A 27 2.61 -7.04 -75.12
N LEU A 28 1.47 -7.04 -74.41
CA LEU A 28 0.73 -8.26 -74.07
C LEU A 28 0.39 -9.12 -75.30
N VAL A 29 -0.10 -8.50 -76.39
CA VAL A 29 -0.47 -9.22 -77.62
C VAL A 29 0.75 -9.74 -78.41
N LYS A 30 1.91 -9.07 -78.34
CA LYS A 30 3.11 -9.45 -79.12
C LYS A 30 4.10 -10.34 -78.35
N ARG A 31 4.12 -10.25 -77.02
CA ARG A 31 5.12 -10.90 -76.15
C ARG A 31 4.52 -11.84 -75.12
N GLY A 32 3.21 -11.77 -74.88
CA GLY A 32 2.53 -12.43 -73.75
C GLY A 32 2.64 -11.66 -72.43
N THR A 33 3.62 -10.76 -72.29
CA THR A 33 3.87 -9.95 -71.09
C THR A 33 4.14 -8.48 -71.42
N VAL A 34 3.92 -7.58 -70.46
CA VAL A 34 4.33 -6.18 -70.53
C VAL A 34 5.86 -6.08 -70.53
N ASN A 35 6.41 -5.11 -71.27
CA ASN A 35 7.85 -4.88 -71.33
C ASN A 35 8.44 -4.42 -69.97
N GLU A 36 9.29 -5.25 -69.37
CA GLU A 36 9.86 -4.99 -68.05
C GLU A 36 10.78 -3.77 -68.01
N ASP A 37 11.53 -3.47 -69.09
CA ASP A 37 12.32 -2.24 -69.21
C ASP A 37 11.44 -0.97 -69.10
N PHE A 38 10.25 -1.02 -69.70
CA PHE A 38 9.29 0.07 -69.68
C PHE A 38 8.66 0.23 -68.29
N MET A 39 8.30 -0.88 -67.64
CA MET A 39 7.82 -0.86 -66.26
C MET A 39 8.90 -0.33 -65.30
N ALA A 40 10.13 -0.82 -65.40
CA ALA A 40 11.27 -0.37 -64.62
C ALA A 40 11.52 1.15 -64.75
N GLU A 41 11.45 1.69 -65.96
CA GLU A 41 11.57 3.13 -66.22
C GLU A 41 10.45 3.94 -65.54
N GLN A 42 9.21 3.48 -65.60
CA GLN A 42 8.06 4.21 -65.05
C GLN A 42 7.97 4.13 -63.52
N VAL A 43 8.38 3.00 -62.94
CA VAL A 43 8.52 2.79 -61.49
C VAL A 43 9.66 3.65 -60.93
N ARG A 44 10.83 3.66 -61.58
CA ARG A 44 11.99 4.49 -61.17
C ARG A 44 11.74 6.00 -61.23
N ARG A 45 10.76 6.45 -62.04
CA ARG A 45 10.28 7.84 -62.08
C ARG A 45 9.37 8.21 -60.90
N ALA A 46 8.68 7.25 -60.30
CA ALA A 46 7.86 7.46 -59.12
C ALA A 46 8.68 7.35 -57.81
N ASP A 47 9.74 6.53 -57.80
CA ASP A 47 10.62 6.29 -56.63
C ASP A 47 11.48 7.50 -56.24
N ARG A 48 10.86 8.53 -55.70
CA ARG A 48 11.50 9.76 -55.22
C ARG A 48 10.67 10.46 -54.13
N THR A 49 11.27 10.74 -52.98
CA THR A 49 10.59 11.33 -51.81
C THR A 49 10.76 12.87 -51.66
N ASP A 50 11.43 13.57 -52.58
CA ASP A 50 11.54 15.05 -52.59
C ASP A 50 10.22 15.77 -52.94
N GLY A 51 10.26 17.11 -53.02
CA GLY A 51 9.14 17.97 -53.46
C GLY A 51 8.20 18.46 -52.35
N GLU A 52 6.97 18.80 -52.71
CA GLU A 52 5.90 19.19 -51.78
C GLU A 52 4.81 18.10 -51.67
N ILE A 53 3.74 18.39 -50.91
CA ILE A 53 2.56 17.52 -50.73
C ILE A 53 1.95 17.11 -52.07
N ASP A 54 1.79 18.06 -53.00
CA ASP A 54 1.19 17.81 -54.31
C ASP A 54 2.13 16.99 -55.21
N THR A 55 3.45 17.19 -55.07
CA THR A 55 4.49 16.42 -55.78
C THR A 55 4.47 14.96 -55.36
N LEU A 56 4.39 14.67 -54.06
CA LEU A 56 4.28 13.30 -53.55
C LEU A 56 2.95 12.67 -53.93
N SER A 57 1.84 13.41 -53.83
CA SER A 57 0.51 12.92 -54.20
C SER A 57 0.46 12.48 -55.67
N ALA A 58 1.11 13.23 -56.57
CA ALA A 58 1.26 12.85 -57.98
C ALA A 58 2.15 11.62 -58.20
N ARG A 59 3.19 11.41 -57.38
CA ARG A 59 4.06 10.22 -57.43
C ARG A 59 3.35 8.96 -56.90
N ILE A 60 2.56 9.10 -55.83
CA ILE A 60 1.69 8.03 -55.30
C ILE A 60 0.63 7.64 -56.34
N ALA A 61 0.00 8.63 -56.97
CA ALA A 61 -0.92 8.38 -58.08
C ALA A 61 -0.24 7.66 -59.26
N GLN A 62 1.04 7.93 -59.54
CA GLN A 62 1.80 7.25 -60.58
C GLN A 62 2.17 5.81 -60.19
N ILE A 63 2.64 5.54 -58.97
CA ILE A 63 3.02 4.16 -58.58
C ILE A 63 1.80 3.24 -58.53
N ARG A 64 0.62 3.74 -58.10
CA ARG A 64 -0.64 2.96 -58.06
C ARG A 64 -1.05 2.34 -59.39
N THR A 65 -0.81 3.02 -60.50
CA THR A 65 -1.03 2.44 -61.84
C THR A 65 -0.15 1.19 -62.06
N TRP A 66 1.07 1.18 -61.53
CA TRP A 66 2.00 0.04 -61.61
C TRP A 66 1.73 -1.01 -60.54
N THR A 67 1.31 -0.64 -59.33
CA THR A 67 0.77 -1.56 -58.31
C THR A 67 -0.45 -2.32 -58.85
N TYR A 68 -1.29 -1.68 -59.67
CA TYR A 68 -2.40 -2.36 -60.34
C TYR A 68 -1.94 -3.31 -61.46
N VAL A 69 -0.95 -2.91 -62.27
CA VAL A 69 -0.37 -3.76 -63.33
C VAL A 69 0.36 -4.97 -62.75
N SER A 70 1.08 -4.83 -61.64
CA SER A 70 1.79 -5.95 -60.99
C SER A 70 0.85 -7.00 -60.40
N ASN A 71 -0.36 -6.60 -60.00
CA ASN A 71 -1.41 -7.47 -59.49
C ASN A 71 -2.31 -8.08 -60.59
N ARG A 72 -2.00 -7.91 -61.89
CA ARG A 72 -2.75 -8.55 -63.00
C ARG A 72 -2.15 -9.93 -63.35
N PRO A 73 -2.91 -11.04 -63.18
CA PRO A 73 -2.39 -12.37 -63.48
C PRO A 73 -1.91 -12.51 -64.92
N GLY A 74 -0.73 -13.09 -65.11
CA GLY A 74 -0.15 -13.37 -66.43
C GLY A 74 0.35 -12.15 -67.22
N TRP A 75 0.30 -10.94 -66.68
CA TRP A 75 0.74 -9.73 -67.41
C TRP A 75 2.26 -9.46 -67.33
N LEU A 76 3.00 -10.10 -66.41
CA LEU A 76 4.44 -9.89 -66.17
C LEU A 76 5.18 -11.23 -66.13
N ALA A 77 6.49 -11.20 -66.39
CA ALA A 77 7.34 -12.39 -66.31
C ALA A 77 7.70 -12.73 -64.85
N ASP A 78 8.01 -11.72 -64.03
CA ASP A 78 8.08 -11.85 -62.56
C ASP A 78 7.04 -10.95 -61.86
N PRO A 79 5.79 -11.42 -61.67
CA PRO A 79 4.78 -10.65 -60.94
C PRO A 79 5.17 -10.36 -59.48
N THR A 80 5.89 -11.27 -58.82
CA THR A 80 6.21 -11.19 -57.39
C THR A 80 7.18 -10.04 -57.13
N HIS A 81 8.29 -9.98 -57.88
CA HIS A 81 9.26 -8.89 -57.79
C HIS A 81 8.60 -7.52 -58.00
N TRP A 82 7.73 -7.40 -59.01
CA TRP A 82 7.05 -6.14 -59.31
C TRP A 82 5.97 -5.78 -58.29
N GLN A 83 5.27 -6.75 -57.68
CA GLN A 83 4.34 -6.50 -56.57
C GLN A 83 5.07 -5.96 -55.34
N GLU A 84 6.15 -6.62 -54.92
CA GLU A 84 6.98 -6.17 -53.79
C GLU A 84 7.58 -4.78 -54.05
N LYS A 85 8.17 -4.57 -55.23
CA LYS A 85 8.85 -3.30 -55.55
C LYS A 85 7.90 -2.12 -55.67
N THR A 86 6.71 -2.32 -56.28
CA THR A 86 5.70 -1.24 -56.36
C THR A 86 5.15 -0.86 -54.99
N ARG A 87 4.90 -1.86 -54.12
CA ARG A 87 4.46 -1.64 -52.74
C ARG A 87 5.50 -0.90 -51.90
N GLU A 88 6.77 -1.33 -51.92
CA GLU A 88 7.87 -0.69 -51.18
C GLU A 88 7.99 0.82 -51.51
N ILE A 89 7.75 1.18 -52.78
CA ILE A 89 7.75 2.58 -53.23
C ILE A 89 6.48 3.33 -52.78
N GLU A 90 5.31 2.70 -52.84
CA GLU A 90 4.06 3.33 -52.38
C GLU A 90 4.07 3.61 -50.87
N ASP A 91 4.59 2.67 -50.07
CA ASP A 91 4.77 2.82 -48.62
C ASP A 91 5.75 3.99 -48.32
N ARG A 92 6.95 3.98 -48.91
CA ARG A 92 7.97 5.05 -48.72
C ARG A 92 7.50 6.45 -49.18
N LEU A 93 6.66 6.54 -50.21
CA LEU A 93 6.05 7.80 -50.64
C LEU A 93 4.94 8.28 -49.69
N SER A 94 4.18 7.34 -49.12
CA SER A 94 3.08 7.64 -48.20
C SER A 94 3.58 8.17 -46.85
N ASP A 95 4.65 7.59 -46.31
CA ASP A 95 5.31 8.09 -45.10
C ASP A 95 5.82 9.53 -45.27
N ALA A 96 6.53 9.79 -46.37
CA ALA A 96 7.03 11.14 -46.70
C ALA A 96 5.90 12.18 -46.87
N LEU A 97 4.73 11.74 -47.34
CA LEU A 97 3.54 12.59 -47.45
C LEU A 97 2.94 12.88 -46.07
N HIS A 98 2.85 11.86 -45.21
CA HIS A 98 2.34 12.00 -43.84
C HIS A 98 3.22 12.92 -42.98
N GLU A 99 4.55 12.82 -43.12
CA GLU A 99 5.51 13.71 -42.44
C GLU A 99 5.30 15.18 -42.84
N ARG A 100 5.15 15.46 -44.14
CA ARG A 100 4.91 16.82 -44.66
C ARG A 100 3.55 17.38 -44.27
N LEU A 101 2.51 16.55 -44.24
CA LEU A 101 1.19 16.94 -43.74
C LEU A 101 1.24 17.33 -42.27
N THR A 102 1.87 16.50 -41.43
CA THR A 102 2.04 16.76 -39.99
C THR A 102 2.76 18.08 -39.73
N LYS A 103 3.91 18.32 -40.39
CA LYS A 103 4.66 19.58 -40.27
C LYS A 103 3.81 20.81 -40.64
N ARG A 104 3.13 20.76 -41.79
CA ARG A 104 2.28 21.87 -42.28
C ARG A 104 1.08 22.17 -41.36
N PHE A 105 0.55 21.18 -40.65
CA PHE A 105 -0.51 21.38 -39.66
C PHE A 105 -0.03 22.03 -38.36
N VAL A 106 1.22 21.77 -37.94
CA VAL A 106 1.83 22.44 -36.78
C VAL A 106 2.07 23.92 -37.10
N ASP A 107 2.79 24.24 -38.17
CA ASP A 107 3.12 25.63 -38.54
C ASP A 107 1.88 26.54 -38.69
N ARG A 108 0.78 25.99 -39.24
CA ARG A 108 -0.47 26.73 -39.41
C ARG A 108 -1.21 27.01 -38.10
N ARG A 109 -1.02 26.20 -37.05
CA ARG A 109 -1.58 26.45 -35.71
C ARG A 109 -0.73 27.47 -34.95
N THR A 110 0.59 27.26 -34.94
CA THR A 110 1.56 28.18 -34.33
C THR A 110 1.40 29.61 -34.88
N SER A 111 1.28 29.78 -36.20
CA SER A 111 1.12 31.11 -36.81
C SER A 111 -0.19 31.84 -36.46
N VAL A 112 -1.24 31.15 -36.05
CA VAL A 112 -2.49 31.77 -35.55
C VAL A 112 -2.32 32.24 -34.11
N LEU A 113 -1.73 31.40 -33.25
CA LEU A 113 -1.37 31.77 -31.87
C LEU A 113 -0.47 33.02 -31.83
N MET A 114 0.56 33.02 -32.68
CA MET A 114 1.56 34.10 -32.81
C MET A 114 0.97 35.45 -33.25
N ARG A 115 -0.21 35.46 -33.86
CA ARG A 115 -0.92 36.70 -34.20
C ARG A 115 -1.58 37.30 -32.95
N ARG A 116 -2.41 36.51 -32.26
CA ARG A 116 -3.15 36.95 -31.05
C ARG A 116 -2.19 37.37 -29.93
N LEU A 117 -1.06 36.67 -29.78
CA LEU A 117 -0.02 36.98 -28.80
C LEU A 117 0.52 38.43 -28.91
N ARG A 118 0.57 38.98 -30.13
CA ARG A 118 1.07 40.34 -30.41
C ARG A 118 -0.01 41.42 -30.29
N GLU A 119 -1.27 41.03 -30.31
CA GLU A 119 -2.43 41.93 -30.29
C GLU A 119 -2.87 42.28 -28.84
N ASN A 120 -2.15 41.80 -27.81
CA ASN A 120 -2.48 41.95 -26.37
C ASN A 120 -3.91 41.48 -25.99
N ALA A 121 -4.49 40.58 -26.79
CA ALA A 121 -5.72 39.89 -26.42
C ALA A 121 -5.49 39.09 -25.12
N MET A 122 -6.50 39.02 -24.25
CA MET A 122 -6.45 38.08 -23.13
C MET A 122 -6.50 36.66 -23.68
N LEU A 123 -5.40 35.92 -23.52
CA LEU A 123 -5.29 34.52 -23.91
C LEU A 123 -6.29 33.70 -23.11
N GLU A 124 -7.25 33.08 -23.78
CA GLU A 124 -8.23 32.21 -23.13
C GLU A 124 -7.60 30.86 -22.82
N ALA A 125 -7.70 30.44 -21.56
CA ALA A 125 -7.12 29.21 -21.05
C ALA A 125 -8.21 28.32 -20.45
N GLU A 126 -8.31 27.10 -20.97
CA GLU A 126 -9.34 26.12 -20.61
C GLU A 126 -8.69 24.94 -19.89
N ILE A 127 -9.36 24.41 -18.87
CA ILE A 127 -8.88 23.25 -18.10
C ILE A 127 -9.91 22.14 -18.20
N SER A 128 -9.49 21.02 -18.79
CA SER A 128 -10.25 19.77 -18.92
C SER A 128 -10.59 19.17 -17.56
N VAL A 129 -11.69 18.43 -17.49
CA VAL A 129 -12.06 17.64 -16.30
C VAL A 129 -10.97 16.62 -15.95
N ASN A 130 -10.21 16.14 -16.94
CA ASN A 130 -9.08 15.22 -16.76
C ASN A 130 -7.78 15.93 -16.31
N GLY A 131 -7.82 17.25 -16.14
CA GLY A 131 -6.66 18.08 -15.78
C GLY A 131 -5.82 18.59 -16.95
N ASP A 132 -6.11 18.23 -18.20
CA ASP A 132 -5.42 18.78 -19.38
C ASP A 132 -5.64 20.29 -19.48
N VAL A 133 -4.56 21.07 -19.65
CA VAL A 133 -4.59 22.53 -19.70
C VAL A 133 -4.32 22.99 -21.13
N PHE A 134 -5.24 23.79 -21.67
CA PHE A 134 -5.15 24.39 -22.98
C PHE A 134 -5.04 25.92 -22.87
N VAL A 135 -4.29 26.54 -23.78
CA VAL A 135 -4.26 28.00 -23.98
C VAL A 135 -4.50 28.25 -25.46
N GLU A 136 -5.55 29.00 -25.82
CA GLU A 136 -5.96 29.21 -27.22
C GLU A 136 -6.08 27.88 -28.00
N GLY A 137 -6.63 26.83 -27.37
CA GLY A 137 -6.75 25.48 -27.94
C GLY A 137 -5.44 24.70 -28.10
N HIS A 138 -4.30 25.21 -27.64
CA HIS A 138 -3.01 24.51 -27.66
C HIS A 138 -2.79 23.82 -26.31
N HIS A 139 -2.52 22.51 -26.30
CA HIS A 139 -2.24 21.76 -25.07
C HIS A 139 -0.88 22.17 -24.48
N VAL A 140 -0.88 22.64 -23.23
CA VAL A 140 0.32 23.19 -22.56
C VAL A 140 0.87 22.26 -21.47
N GLY A 141 0.02 21.43 -20.85
CA GLY A 141 0.42 20.51 -19.78
C GLY A 141 -0.78 19.91 -19.03
N GLN A 142 -0.51 19.04 -18.06
CA GLN A 142 -1.52 18.35 -17.26
C GLN A 142 -1.46 18.75 -15.78
N LEU A 143 -2.63 18.89 -15.15
CA LEU A 143 -2.83 19.38 -13.79
C LEU A 143 -3.25 18.27 -12.81
N ALA A 144 -2.26 17.57 -12.27
CA ALA A 144 -2.42 16.48 -11.30
C ALA A 144 -2.47 17.03 -9.87
N GLY A 145 -3.61 16.88 -9.18
CA GLY A 145 -3.80 17.43 -7.83
C GLY A 145 -3.61 18.96 -7.79
N PHE A 146 -2.52 19.42 -7.18
CA PHE A 146 -2.09 20.82 -7.15
C PHE A 146 -0.77 21.09 -7.89
N ARG A 147 -0.39 20.22 -8.85
CA ARG A 147 0.85 20.33 -9.61
C ARG A 147 0.62 20.31 -11.11
N PHE A 148 1.31 21.19 -11.82
CA PHE A 148 1.24 21.33 -13.27
C PHE A 148 2.50 20.76 -13.93
N THR A 149 2.31 19.78 -14.82
CA THR A 149 3.39 19.20 -15.63
C THR A 149 3.30 19.73 -17.06
N PRO A 150 4.18 20.64 -17.51
CA PRO A 150 4.16 21.16 -18.87
C PRO A 150 4.57 20.11 -19.91
N VAL A 151 4.02 20.20 -21.12
CA VAL A 151 4.43 19.35 -22.26
C VAL A 151 5.82 19.77 -22.76
N PRO A 152 6.77 18.83 -22.94
CA PRO A 152 8.07 19.14 -23.53
C PRO A 152 7.96 19.40 -25.04
N GLY A 153 8.85 20.25 -25.58
CA GLY A 153 8.97 20.52 -27.03
C GLY A 153 8.41 21.86 -27.51
N MET A 154 7.87 22.71 -26.63
CA MET A 154 7.50 24.09 -26.96
C MET A 154 8.69 25.03 -26.70
N GLU A 155 9.52 25.29 -27.72
CA GLU A 155 10.70 26.17 -27.62
C GLU A 155 10.44 27.55 -28.24
N GLY A 156 11.00 28.61 -27.63
CA GLY A 156 10.96 29.98 -28.16
C GLY A 156 10.66 31.04 -27.10
N PRO A 157 10.68 32.35 -27.45
CA PRO A 157 10.26 33.42 -26.55
C PRO A 157 8.77 33.30 -26.18
N ASP A 158 7.97 32.76 -27.09
CA ASP A 158 6.52 32.64 -26.99
C ASP A 158 6.09 31.61 -25.94
N GLN A 159 6.94 30.60 -25.66
CA GLN A 159 6.78 29.64 -24.56
C GLN A 159 6.53 30.37 -23.22
N LYS A 160 7.25 31.48 -22.96
CA LYS A 160 7.12 32.24 -21.72
C LYS A 160 5.76 32.94 -21.60
N ALA A 161 5.21 33.41 -22.72
CA ALA A 161 3.90 34.06 -22.74
C ALA A 161 2.75 33.05 -22.56
N VAL A 162 2.85 31.89 -23.22
CA VAL A 162 1.91 30.77 -23.04
C VAL A 162 1.97 30.23 -21.61
N GLN A 163 3.16 30.07 -21.03
CA GLN A 163 3.33 29.68 -19.62
C GLN A 163 2.76 30.72 -18.65
N ALA A 164 2.97 32.02 -18.88
CA ALA A 164 2.40 33.08 -18.04
C ALA A 164 0.86 33.11 -18.08
N ALA A 165 0.25 32.88 -19.25
CA ALA A 165 -1.19 32.73 -19.39
C ALA A 165 -1.72 31.50 -18.65
N ALA A 166 -1.08 30.34 -18.83
CA ALA A 166 -1.41 29.12 -18.10
C ALA A 166 -1.32 29.33 -16.58
N GLN A 167 -0.21 29.88 -16.06
CA GLN A 167 -0.03 30.14 -14.63
C GLN A 167 -1.12 31.05 -14.05
N LYS A 168 -1.59 32.06 -14.79
CA LYS A 168 -2.68 32.94 -14.34
C LYS A 168 -4.02 32.21 -14.22
N ALA A 169 -4.33 31.30 -15.15
CA ALA A 169 -5.55 30.48 -15.09
C ALA A 169 -5.44 29.37 -14.02
N LEU A 170 -4.27 28.76 -13.89
CA LEU A 170 -3.96 27.76 -12.87
C LEU A 170 -4.17 28.30 -11.44
N ALA A 171 -3.84 29.56 -11.17
CA ALA A 171 -4.10 30.17 -9.86
C ALA A 171 -5.59 30.11 -9.45
N LEU A 172 -6.51 30.43 -10.37
CA LEU A 172 -7.96 30.40 -10.11
C LEU A 172 -8.49 28.96 -9.94
N GLU A 173 -8.01 28.01 -10.74
CA GLU A 173 -8.38 26.60 -10.57
C GLU A 173 -7.73 25.99 -9.32
N TYR A 174 -6.56 26.45 -8.87
CA TYR A 174 -5.98 26.06 -7.59
C TYR A 174 -6.81 26.54 -6.40
N GLU A 175 -7.35 27.76 -6.42
CA GLU A 175 -8.33 28.23 -5.42
C GLU A 175 -9.61 27.38 -5.45
N ALA A 176 -10.15 27.10 -6.64
CA ALA A 176 -11.35 26.27 -6.81
C ALA A 176 -11.13 24.80 -6.38
N ARG A 177 -9.96 24.22 -6.63
CA ARG A 177 -9.55 22.89 -6.15
C ARG A 177 -9.35 22.88 -4.64
N ALA A 178 -8.75 23.92 -4.07
CA ALA A 178 -8.57 24.05 -2.62
C ALA A 178 -9.92 24.14 -1.89
N ALA A 179 -10.88 24.89 -2.43
CA ALA A 179 -12.24 24.94 -1.91
C ALA A 179 -12.96 23.59 -2.01
N ARG A 180 -12.87 22.90 -3.17
CA ARG A 180 -13.41 21.54 -3.35
C ARG A 180 -12.81 20.51 -2.38
N LEU A 181 -11.49 20.53 -2.20
CA LEU A 181 -10.79 19.69 -1.22
C LEU A 181 -11.25 20.03 0.21
N HIS A 182 -11.30 21.30 0.59
CA HIS A 182 -11.73 21.71 1.94
C HIS A 182 -13.13 21.21 2.30
N ALA A 183 -14.03 21.19 1.32
CA ALA A 183 -15.38 20.64 1.43
C ALA A 183 -15.48 19.10 1.33
N SER A 184 -14.41 18.41 0.93
CA SER A 184 -14.44 16.96 0.66
C SER A 184 -14.74 16.12 1.90
N GLY A 185 -15.39 14.98 1.71
CA GLY A 185 -15.49 13.92 2.71
C GLY A 185 -14.14 13.24 2.97
N ASN A 186 -14.09 12.39 4.01
CA ASN A 186 -12.90 11.56 4.26
C ASN A 186 -12.80 10.37 3.29
N GLY A 187 -13.91 9.96 2.64
CA GLY A 187 -13.90 8.92 1.61
C GLY A 187 -13.25 9.36 0.29
N ASP A 188 -13.17 10.67 0.03
CA ASP A 188 -12.50 11.23 -1.15
C ASP A 188 -10.96 11.23 -1.00
N LEU A 189 -10.45 10.88 0.18
CA LEU A 189 -9.05 10.94 0.57
C LEU A 189 -8.54 9.55 0.96
N ALA A 190 -7.36 9.19 0.46
CA ALA A 190 -6.68 7.95 0.79
C ALA A 190 -5.26 8.22 1.28
N LEU A 191 -4.79 7.45 2.27
CA LEU A 191 -3.39 7.39 2.68
C LEU A 191 -2.79 6.11 2.12
N SER A 192 -1.77 6.24 1.27
CA SER A 192 -1.03 5.12 0.67
C SER A 192 0.15 4.69 1.56
N SER A 193 0.59 3.44 1.41
CA SER A 193 1.68 2.83 2.18
C SER A 193 3.08 3.37 1.85
N ASP A 194 3.20 4.17 0.78
CA ASP A 194 4.38 5.00 0.45
C ASP A 194 4.39 6.36 1.20
N GLY A 195 3.38 6.62 2.03
CA GLY A 195 3.20 7.88 2.74
C GLY A 195 2.60 9.01 1.89
N LEU A 196 2.13 8.77 0.67
CA LEU A 196 1.36 9.77 -0.09
C LEU A 196 -0.09 9.85 0.41
N VAL A 197 -0.61 11.07 0.48
CA VAL A 197 -2.06 11.33 0.60
C VAL A 197 -2.60 11.68 -0.78
N ARG A 198 -3.62 10.94 -1.20
CA ARG A 198 -4.30 11.09 -2.49
C ARG A 198 -5.70 11.65 -2.28
N TRP A 199 -6.12 12.56 -3.15
CA TRP A 199 -7.49 13.09 -3.23
C TRP A 199 -8.06 12.71 -4.59
N LEU A 200 -9.17 11.96 -4.61
CA LEU A 200 -9.77 11.40 -5.84
C LEU A 200 -8.76 10.63 -6.74
N GLY A 201 -7.76 10.00 -6.11
CA GLY A 201 -6.66 9.27 -6.76
C GLY A 201 -5.37 10.08 -6.92
N GLU A 202 -5.47 11.40 -7.07
CA GLU A 202 -4.34 12.31 -7.35
C GLU A 202 -3.50 12.62 -6.10
N PRO A 203 -2.16 12.58 -6.15
CA PRO A 203 -1.32 12.85 -4.99
C PRO A 203 -1.29 14.34 -4.63
N VAL A 204 -1.83 14.69 -3.45
CA VAL A 204 -1.94 16.08 -2.96
C VAL A 204 -1.02 16.40 -1.79
N ALA A 205 -0.51 15.39 -1.08
CA ALA A 205 0.51 15.57 -0.04
C ALA A 205 1.39 14.32 0.15
N ARG A 206 2.49 14.49 0.87
CA ARG A 206 3.35 13.42 1.38
C ARG A 206 3.54 13.56 2.89
N LEU A 207 3.54 12.46 3.63
CA LEU A 207 3.89 12.42 5.03
C LEU A 207 5.42 12.42 5.23
N SER A 208 5.86 12.97 6.36
CA SER A 208 7.27 13.05 6.75
C SER A 208 7.40 12.91 8.27
N ALA A 209 8.63 12.69 8.76
CA ALA A 209 8.91 12.63 10.20
C ALA A 209 8.38 13.88 10.92
N GLY A 210 7.42 13.68 11.83
CA GLY A 210 7.04 14.69 12.83
C GLY A 210 7.79 14.47 14.14
N ASP A 211 7.63 15.38 15.10
CA ASP A 211 8.29 15.29 16.41
C ASP A 211 7.89 14.02 17.17
N ASN A 212 6.58 13.75 17.22
CA ASN A 212 5.98 12.54 17.75
C ASN A 212 5.61 11.57 16.62
N ILE A 213 5.88 10.28 16.80
CA ILE A 213 5.60 9.21 15.82
C ILE A 213 4.11 9.10 15.45
N MET A 214 3.20 9.41 16.37
CA MET A 214 1.75 9.44 16.15
C MET A 214 1.25 10.74 15.48
N LYS A 215 2.14 11.69 15.18
CA LYS A 215 1.84 12.99 14.57
C LYS A 215 2.83 13.29 13.44
N PRO A 216 2.77 12.55 12.31
CA PRO A 216 3.63 12.79 11.15
C PRO A 216 3.35 14.18 10.57
N ARG A 217 4.39 14.82 10.02
CA ARG A 217 4.25 16.14 9.39
C ARG A 217 3.76 15.98 7.94
N VAL A 218 2.68 16.68 7.61
CA VAL A 218 2.16 16.77 6.24
C VAL A 218 2.99 17.77 5.43
N ILE A 219 3.42 17.36 4.24
CA ILE A 219 4.03 18.23 3.22
C ILE A 219 3.08 18.27 2.03
N LEU A 220 2.49 19.45 1.78
CA LEU A 220 1.59 19.67 0.65
C LEU A 220 2.37 19.55 -0.67
N LEU A 221 1.85 18.77 -1.62
CA LEU A 221 2.41 18.60 -2.97
C LEU A 221 1.69 19.56 -3.92
N ALA A 222 2.12 20.82 -3.89
CA ALA A 222 1.55 21.91 -4.68
C ALA A 222 2.65 22.79 -5.27
N ASP A 223 2.33 23.46 -6.38
CA ASP A 223 3.18 24.46 -7.00
C ASP A 223 2.92 25.88 -6.43
N GLU A 224 3.80 26.83 -6.72
CA GLU A 224 3.88 28.15 -6.07
C GLU A 224 2.59 28.99 -6.18
N GLN A 225 1.79 28.80 -7.24
CA GLN A 225 0.56 29.56 -7.46
C GLN A 225 -0.54 29.22 -6.43
N LEU A 226 -0.51 28.04 -5.79
CA LEU A 226 -1.37 27.75 -4.65
C LEU A 226 -0.81 28.45 -3.40
N SER A 227 -1.31 29.64 -3.13
CA SER A 227 -0.80 30.53 -2.07
C SER A 227 -1.91 31.00 -1.10
N GLY A 228 -1.49 31.70 -0.03
CA GLY A 228 -2.40 32.28 0.96
C GLY A 228 -3.43 31.32 1.56
N ASN A 229 -4.63 31.84 1.83
CA ASN A 229 -5.70 31.10 2.49
C ASN A 229 -6.07 29.79 1.78
N ALA A 230 -6.00 29.74 0.44
CA ALA A 230 -6.32 28.52 -0.32
C ALA A 230 -5.35 27.37 0.02
N ARG A 231 -4.04 27.68 0.08
CA ARG A 231 -2.99 26.74 0.49
C ARG A 231 -3.21 26.24 1.91
N ASP A 232 -3.54 27.14 2.83
CA ASP A 232 -3.70 26.80 4.25
C ASP A 232 -5.00 26.00 4.50
N HIS A 233 -6.09 26.31 3.79
CA HIS A 233 -7.33 25.52 3.80
C HIS A 233 -7.14 24.10 3.24
N ALA A 234 -6.30 23.94 2.21
CA ALA A 234 -5.94 22.63 1.65
C ALA A 234 -5.05 21.82 2.62
N LEU A 235 -4.01 22.44 3.20
CA LEU A 235 -3.13 21.80 4.18
C LEU A 235 -3.90 21.35 5.43
N ALA A 236 -4.67 22.26 6.05
CA ALA A 236 -5.45 21.96 7.25
C ALA A 236 -6.52 20.88 7.00
N ARG A 237 -7.06 20.79 5.77
CA ARG A 237 -7.98 19.71 5.39
C ARG A 237 -7.30 18.33 5.37
N ILE A 238 -6.08 18.27 4.84
CA ILE A 238 -5.28 17.04 4.76
C ILE A 238 -4.78 16.64 6.16
N GLU A 239 -4.30 17.59 6.95
CA GLU A 239 -3.93 17.34 8.36
C GLU A 239 -5.13 16.82 9.17
N ARG A 240 -6.33 17.38 8.97
CA ARG A 240 -7.57 16.87 9.59
C ARG A 240 -7.86 15.42 9.18
N PHE A 241 -7.63 15.05 7.92
CA PHE A 241 -7.79 13.68 7.44
C PHE A 241 -6.74 12.72 8.05
N VAL A 242 -5.46 13.07 8.01
CA VAL A 242 -4.36 12.25 8.52
C VAL A 242 -4.51 12.01 10.04
N ASN A 243 -4.80 13.05 10.81
CA ASN A 243 -5.07 12.92 12.25
C ASN A 243 -6.30 12.06 12.54
N HIS A 244 -7.37 12.18 11.75
CA HIS A 244 -8.56 11.32 11.87
C HIS A 244 -8.26 9.86 11.52
N GLN A 245 -7.49 9.59 10.46
CA GLN A 245 -7.10 8.24 10.06
C GLN A 245 -6.28 7.56 11.16
N ILE A 246 -5.29 8.26 11.73
CA ILE A 246 -4.47 7.76 12.85
C ILE A 246 -5.33 7.50 14.08
N ALA A 247 -6.16 8.46 14.50
CA ALA A 247 -7.02 8.32 15.69
C ALA A 247 -8.14 7.27 15.53
N THR A 248 -8.52 6.91 14.29
CA THR A 248 -9.54 5.90 14.01
C THR A 248 -8.94 4.50 13.89
N VAL A 249 -7.88 4.35 13.09
CA VAL A 249 -7.22 3.05 12.83
C VAL A 249 -6.40 2.60 14.03
N LEU A 250 -5.70 3.52 14.71
CA LEU A 250 -4.90 3.24 15.91
C LEU A 250 -5.63 3.64 17.19
N LYS A 251 -6.97 3.66 17.19
CA LYS A 251 -7.79 4.16 18.31
C LYS A 251 -7.34 3.69 19.70
N PRO A 252 -7.06 2.40 19.98
CA PRO A 252 -6.62 1.98 21.32
C PRO A 252 -5.26 2.55 21.76
N LEU A 253 -4.40 2.90 20.80
CA LEU A 253 -3.10 3.54 21.04
C LEU A 253 -3.27 5.05 21.32
N ASP A 254 -4.18 5.70 20.59
CA ASP A 254 -4.54 7.10 20.82
C ASP A 254 -5.28 7.27 22.17
N ASP A 255 -6.27 6.43 22.45
CA ASP A 255 -7.03 6.41 23.71
C ASP A 255 -6.12 6.24 24.93
N ILE A 256 -5.20 5.26 24.91
CA ILE A 256 -4.29 5.05 26.05
C ILE A 256 -3.21 6.14 26.16
N SER A 257 -2.82 6.78 25.05
CA SER A 257 -1.90 7.93 25.10
C SER A 257 -2.50 9.17 25.78
N ARG A 258 -3.84 9.23 25.85
CA ARG A 258 -4.64 10.31 26.47
C ARG A 258 -5.24 9.90 27.82
N ALA A 259 -4.81 8.78 28.40
CA ALA A 259 -5.36 8.26 29.64
C ALA A 259 -4.92 9.10 30.87
N GLU A 260 -5.86 9.89 31.40
CA GLU A 260 -5.68 10.70 32.61
C GLU A 260 -5.98 9.93 33.91
N ASP A 261 -6.77 8.85 33.83
CA ASP A 261 -7.05 7.94 34.95
C ASP A 261 -5.85 7.06 35.32
N LEU A 262 -4.95 6.78 34.37
CA LEU A 262 -3.72 6.05 34.61
C LEU A 262 -2.68 6.93 35.32
N GLN A 263 -2.23 6.44 36.49
CA GLN A 263 -1.25 7.11 37.36
C GLN A 263 -0.07 6.17 37.69
N GLY A 264 1.02 6.73 38.24
CA GLY A 264 2.19 5.97 38.69
C GLY A 264 2.76 5.01 37.64
N LEU A 265 3.05 3.77 38.06
CA LEU A 265 3.57 2.71 37.19
C LEU A 265 2.65 2.39 35.99
N ALA A 266 1.34 2.54 36.13
CA ALA A 266 0.39 2.29 35.04
C ALA A 266 0.57 3.32 33.91
N LYS A 267 0.78 4.59 34.28
CA LYS A 267 1.06 5.66 33.31
C LYS A 267 2.43 5.48 32.66
N GLY A 268 3.45 5.06 33.42
CA GLY A 268 4.78 4.74 32.90
C GLY A 268 4.75 3.60 31.88
N LEU A 269 4.07 2.49 32.21
CA LEU A 269 3.94 1.34 31.30
C LEU A 269 3.07 1.68 30.07
N ALA A 270 2.02 2.50 30.22
CA ALA A 270 1.24 3.01 29.11
C ALA A 270 2.08 3.89 28.16
N PHE A 271 2.93 4.76 28.69
CA PHE A 271 3.84 5.59 27.89
C PHE A 271 4.82 4.73 27.09
N GLN A 272 5.53 3.79 27.73
CA GLN A 272 6.42 2.84 27.06
C GLN A 272 5.69 2.03 25.97
N LEU A 273 4.42 1.65 26.22
CA LEU A 273 3.59 0.91 25.28
C LEU A 273 3.23 1.76 24.05
N VAL A 274 2.98 3.06 24.22
CA VAL A 274 2.76 4.01 23.11
C VAL A 274 4.05 4.23 22.31
N GLU A 275 5.19 4.45 22.95
CA GLU A 275 6.50 4.56 22.28
C GLU A 275 6.84 3.29 21.46
N ASN A 276 6.45 2.12 21.97
CA ASN A 276 6.63 0.83 21.31
C ASN A 276 5.45 0.43 20.39
N LEU A 277 4.59 1.38 20.01
CA LEU A 277 3.48 1.22 19.07
C LEU A 277 2.53 0.06 19.41
N GLY A 278 2.35 -0.20 20.71
CA GLY A 278 1.42 -1.17 21.25
C GLY A 278 1.98 -2.57 21.49
N VAL A 279 3.30 -2.79 21.39
CA VAL A 279 3.95 -4.10 21.67
C VAL A 279 5.21 -3.97 22.53
N LEU A 280 5.15 -4.43 23.79
CA LEU A 280 6.29 -4.59 24.69
C LEU A 280 6.60 -6.07 24.94
N PHE A 281 7.89 -6.42 25.05
CA PHE A 281 8.29 -7.73 25.59
C PHE A 281 8.17 -7.70 27.12
N ARG A 282 7.39 -8.61 27.69
CA ARG A 282 7.13 -8.65 29.15
C ARG A 282 8.38 -8.89 29.97
N ARG A 283 9.43 -9.50 29.40
CA ARG A 283 10.73 -9.71 30.07
C ARG A 283 11.37 -8.38 30.47
N ASP A 284 11.26 -7.37 29.62
CA ASP A 284 12.01 -6.13 29.76
C ASP A 284 11.29 -5.14 30.69
N VAL A 285 9.99 -5.36 30.95
CA VAL A 285 9.14 -4.65 31.93
C VAL A 285 8.69 -5.55 33.10
N ALA A 286 9.45 -6.62 33.39
CA ALA A 286 8.97 -7.72 34.23
C ALA A 286 8.68 -7.32 35.68
N GLU A 287 9.52 -6.48 36.28
CA GLU A 287 9.34 -6.08 37.68
C GLU A 287 8.28 -4.94 37.82
N ASP A 288 8.08 -4.11 36.80
CA ASP A 288 6.97 -3.13 36.73
C ASP A 288 5.62 -3.85 36.66
N VAL A 289 5.49 -4.81 35.73
CA VAL A 289 4.28 -5.65 35.55
C VAL A 289 3.97 -6.45 36.82
N LYS A 290 5.00 -6.86 37.58
CA LYS A 290 4.86 -7.55 38.87
C LYS A 290 4.40 -6.61 39.99
N SER A 291 4.95 -5.39 40.04
CA SER A 291 4.67 -4.38 41.07
C SER A 291 3.35 -3.63 40.86
N LEU A 292 2.83 -3.61 39.63
CA LEU A 292 1.49 -3.13 39.31
C LEU A 292 0.41 -3.89 40.10
N ASP A 293 -0.41 -3.15 40.83
CA ASP A 293 -1.57 -3.66 41.55
C ASP A 293 -2.72 -4.10 40.62
N GLN A 294 -3.79 -4.64 41.20
CA GLN A 294 -4.90 -5.20 40.43
C GLN A 294 -5.82 -4.14 39.80
N ASP A 295 -5.97 -2.95 40.41
CA ASP A 295 -6.86 -1.89 39.94
C ASP A 295 -6.21 -1.10 38.80
N ALA A 296 -4.91 -0.88 38.89
CA ALA A 296 -4.06 -0.39 37.81
C ALA A 296 -4.08 -1.36 36.60
N ARG A 297 -3.91 -2.67 36.84
CA ARG A 297 -4.04 -3.69 35.78
C ARG A 297 -5.46 -3.75 35.21
N ALA A 298 -6.51 -3.57 36.02
CA ALA A 298 -7.89 -3.51 35.55
C ALA A 298 -8.13 -2.28 34.67
N SER A 299 -7.61 -1.12 35.08
CA SER A 299 -7.70 0.14 34.34
C SER A 299 -6.99 0.05 32.99
N MET A 300 -5.77 -0.49 32.93
CA MET A 300 -5.08 -0.75 31.66
C MET A 300 -5.83 -1.76 30.75
N ARG A 301 -6.52 -2.76 31.32
CA ARG A 301 -7.38 -3.67 30.53
C ARG A 301 -8.61 -2.97 29.93
N ARG A 302 -9.12 -1.88 30.54
CA ARG A 302 -10.20 -1.06 29.93
C ARG A 302 -9.75 -0.43 28.60
N TYR A 303 -8.49 -0.03 28.51
CA TYR A 303 -7.83 0.43 27.29
C TYR A 303 -7.43 -0.71 26.32
N GLY A 304 -7.86 -1.95 26.58
CA GLY A 304 -7.61 -3.11 25.72
C GLY A 304 -6.23 -3.77 25.88
N VAL A 305 -5.41 -3.34 26.85
CA VAL A 305 -4.08 -3.93 27.09
C VAL A 305 -4.21 -5.36 27.60
N ARG A 306 -3.53 -6.30 26.94
CA ARG A 306 -3.36 -7.67 27.43
C ARG A 306 -1.97 -7.86 28.03
N PHE A 307 -1.95 -8.45 29.23
CA PHE A 307 -0.75 -8.90 29.93
C PHE A 307 -0.57 -10.40 29.66
N GLY A 308 0.22 -10.74 28.64
CA GLY A 308 0.52 -12.13 28.28
C GLY A 308 1.59 -12.78 29.16
N ALA A 309 1.99 -13.99 28.79
CA ALA A 309 3.20 -14.64 29.29
C ALA A 309 4.46 -13.97 28.75
N TYR A 310 4.51 -13.65 27.44
CA TYR A 310 5.72 -13.13 26.78
C TYR A 310 5.66 -11.64 26.42
N HIS A 311 4.47 -11.07 26.19
CA HIS A 311 4.28 -9.68 25.77
C HIS A 311 3.27 -8.92 26.65
N VAL A 312 3.38 -7.59 26.67
CA VAL A 312 2.29 -6.68 27.06
C VAL A 312 1.91 -5.89 25.81
N PHE A 313 0.67 -6.01 25.36
CA PHE A 313 0.30 -5.56 24.00
C PHE A 313 -1.17 -5.17 23.83
N LEU A 314 -1.47 -4.44 22.76
CA LEU A 314 -2.82 -4.08 22.31
C LEU A 314 -3.25 -4.99 21.14
N PRO A 315 -4.11 -6.02 21.35
CA PRO A 315 -4.40 -7.02 20.32
C PRO A 315 -5.07 -6.46 19.07
N ALA A 316 -5.80 -5.34 19.19
CA ALA A 316 -6.45 -4.67 18.08
C ALA A 316 -5.46 -4.13 17.04
N LEU A 317 -4.22 -3.85 17.44
CA LEU A 317 -3.17 -3.34 16.56
C LEU A 317 -2.45 -4.44 15.76
N LEU A 318 -2.68 -5.72 16.10
CA LEU A 318 -2.18 -6.87 15.34
C LEU A 318 -3.05 -7.20 14.11
N LYS A 319 -3.97 -6.31 13.73
CA LYS A 319 -4.78 -6.40 12.50
C LYS A 319 -4.04 -5.73 11.33
N PRO A 320 -4.31 -6.12 10.06
CA PRO A 320 -3.58 -5.59 8.90
C PRO A 320 -3.48 -4.07 8.82
N ALA A 321 -4.60 -3.33 8.75
CA ALA A 321 -4.55 -1.87 8.58
C ALA A 321 -3.90 -1.11 9.77
N PRO A 322 -4.14 -1.47 11.04
CA PRO A 322 -3.35 -0.94 12.16
C PRO A 322 -1.85 -1.25 12.08
N ALA A 323 -1.47 -2.49 11.74
CA ALA A 323 -0.07 -2.89 11.61
C ALA A 323 0.62 -2.17 10.44
N GLU A 324 -0.07 -1.98 9.31
CA GLU A 324 0.39 -1.22 8.16
C GLU A 324 0.65 0.25 8.53
N LEU A 325 -0.30 0.91 9.19
CA LEU A 325 -0.15 2.30 9.60
C LEU A 325 0.93 2.47 10.69
N VAL A 326 1.04 1.53 11.64
CA VAL A 326 2.15 1.46 12.61
C VAL A 326 3.50 1.31 11.91
N THR A 327 3.57 0.48 10.88
CA THR A 327 4.79 0.25 10.08
C THR A 327 5.18 1.50 9.28
N LEU A 328 4.20 2.17 8.65
CA LEU A 328 4.40 3.44 7.94
C LEU A 328 4.88 4.56 8.88
N LEU A 329 4.22 4.76 10.03
CA LEU A 329 4.61 5.79 11.00
C LEU A 329 6.02 5.54 11.57
N TRP A 330 6.37 4.27 11.82
CA TRP A 330 7.73 3.91 12.22
C TRP A 330 8.75 4.15 11.11
N ALA A 331 8.44 3.75 9.88
CA ALA A 331 9.32 3.94 8.72
C ALA A 331 9.56 5.43 8.42
N LEU A 332 8.54 6.28 8.52
CA LEU A 332 8.67 7.73 8.38
C LEU A 332 9.60 8.34 9.44
N LYS A 333 9.63 7.80 10.65
CA LYS A 333 10.45 8.31 11.77
C LYS A 333 11.87 7.74 11.82
N ASN A 334 12.11 6.58 11.21
CA ASN A 334 13.38 5.82 11.29
C ASN A 334 14.03 5.53 9.92
N ASP A 335 13.65 6.29 8.89
CA ASP A 335 14.08 6.14 7.48
C ASP A 335 13.93 4.69 6.95
N GLY A 336 12.76 4.10 7.24
CA GLY A 336 12.45 2.70 6.96
C GLY A 336 11.86 2.42 5.57
N LEU A 337 11.41 3.43 4.83
CA LEU A 337 10.62 3.25 3.61
C LEU A 337 11.38 2.54 2.46
N GLY A 338 12.70 2.72 2.41
CA GLY A 338 13.57 2.09 1.40
C GLY A 338 14.28 0.82 1.87
N LYS A 339 13.89 0.25 3.01
CA LYS A 339 14.61 -0.89 3.63
C LYS A 339 13.97 -2.25 3.28
N PRO A 340 14.78 -3.34 3.20
CA PRO A 340 14.25 -4.69 2.95
C PRO A 340 13.23 -5.13 4.02
N GLY A 341 12.10 -5.67 3.57
CA GLY A 341 10.98 -6.08 4.42
C GLY A 341 9.92 -5.01 4.67
N TYR A 342 10.07 -3.80 4.12
CA TYR A 342 9.04 -2.76 4.23
C TYR A 342 7.83 -3.11 3.36
N GLY A 343 6.66 -3.25 3.98
CA GLY A 343 5.41 -3.63 3.33
C GLY A 343 5.21 -5.14 3.16
N ASP A 344 6.27 -5.91 2.87
CA ASP A 344 6.22 -7.35 2.55
C ASP A 344 5.42 -8.21 3.55
N LEU A 345 5.46 -7.87 4.84
CA LEU A 345 4.81 -8.65 5.90
C LEU A 345 3.32 -8.34 6.07
N ILE A 346 2.81 -7.23 5.53
CA ILE A 346 1.41 -6.82 5.66
C ILE A 346 0.47 -7.71 4.82
N PRO A 347 0.75 -8.04 3.55
CA PRO A 347 -0.01 -9.06 2.81
C PRO A 347 -0.03 -10.42 3.50
N VAL A 348 1.07 -10.83 4.13
CA VAL A 348 1.19 -12.12 4.81
C VAL A 348 0.35 -12.15 6.10
N LEU A 349 0.27 -11.02 6.82
CA LEU A 349 -0.66 -10.81 7.94
C LEU A 349 -2.13 -10.81 7.48
N ALA A 350 -2.42 -10.16 6.34
CA ALA A 350 -3.75 -10.10 5.74
C ALA A 350 -4.24 -11.48 5.25
N ALA A 351 -3.33 -12.32 4.75
CA ALA A 351 -3.58 -13.73 4.44
C ALA A 351 -3.78 -14.63 5.68
N GLY A 352 -3.90 -14.05 6.89
CA GLY A 352 -4.25 -14.75 8.12
C GLY A 352 -3.14 -15.65 8.71
N ARG A 353 -1.94 -15.68 8.12
CA ARG A 353 -0.85 -16.61 8.49
C ARG A 353 -0.45 -16.42 9.95
N THR A 354 -0.53 -17.50 10.73
CA THR A 354 -0.20 -17.55 12.16
C THR A 354 1.32 -17.53 12.40
N SER A 355 2.08 -18.12 11.49
CA SER A 355 3.54 -18.10 11.48
C SER A 355 4.10 -18.03 10.04
N VAL A 356 5.34 -17.57 9.92
CA VAL A 356 6.07 -17.41 8.65
C VAL A 356 7.50 -17.91 8.80
N VAL A 357 8.19 -18.17 7.69
CA VAL A 357 9.65 -18.33 7.68
C VAL A 357 10.27 -16.93 7.73
N THR A 358 11.40 -16.77 8.41
CA THR A 358 12.14 -15.50 8.47
C THR A 358 13.05 -15.33 7.27
N ASP A 359 13.00 -14.17 6.64
CA ASP A 359 14.11 -13.70 5.82
C ASP A 359 15.18 -13.07 6.72
N ALA A 360 16.46 -13.28 6.40
CA ALA A 360 17.59 -12.73 7.14
C ALA A 360 18.01 -11.33 6.65
N SER A 361 17.56 -10.92 5.46
CA SER A 361 17.79 -9.59 4.88
C SER A 361 16.83 -8.53 5.44
N PHE A 362 15.63 -8.93 5.87
CA PHE A 362 14.60 -8.04 6.38
C PHE A 362 14.99 -7.43 7.75
N GLU A 363 14.71 -6.15 7.99
CA GLU A 363 14.89 -5.59 9.33
C GLU A 363 13.94 -6.28 10.33
N ARG A 364 14.49 -6.85 11.41
CA ARG A 364 13.73 -7.56 12.45
C ARG A 364 12.61 -6.72 13.09
N MET A 365 12.68 -5.39 12.99
CA MET A 365 11.64 -4.49 13.47
C MET A 365 10.35 -4.60 12.65
N PHE A 366 10.41 -4.84 11.34
CA PHE A 366 9.20 -5.00 10.52
C PHE A 366 8.37 -6.20 10.96
N TYR A 367 8.98 -7.30 11.41
CA TYR A 367 8.26 -8.39 12.05
C TYR A 367 7.50 -7.93 13.30
N LYS A 368 8.15 -7.17 14.20
CA LYS A 368 7.51 -6.62 15.42
C LYS A 368 6.32 -5.72 15.07
N LEU A 369 6.49 -4.82 14.10
CA LEU A 369 5.48 -3.86 13.65
C LEU A 369 4.29 -4.56 12.97
N ALA A 370 4.56 -5.61 12.19
CA ALA A 370 3.56 -6.52 11.61
C ALA A 370 2.95 -7.50 12.65
N GLY A 371 3.24 -7.35 13.94
CA GLY A 371 2.64 -8.17 15.00
C GLY A 371 3.22 -9.58 15.17
N PHE A 372 4.37 -9.87 14.58
CA PHE A 372 5.12 -11.12 14.73
C PHE A 372 6.33 -10.95 15.67
N ARG A 373 6.64 -11.98 16.45
CA ARG A 373 7.94 -12.10 17.11
C ARG A 373 8.86 -13.00 16.28
N PHE A 374 10.04 -12.48 15.97
CA PHE A 374 11.14 -13.21 15.33
C PHE A 374 11.72 -14.25 16.31
N LEU A 375 11.77 -15.53 15.91
CA LEU A 375 12.17 -16.68 16.73
C LEU A 375 13.09 -17.63 15.93
N GLY A 376 14.29 -17.15 15.59
CA GLY A 376 15.26 -17.95 14.82
C GLY A 376 14.84 -18.05 13.35
N LYS A 377 14.49 -19.26 12.89
CA LYS A 377 14.08 -19.54 11.49
C LYS A 377 12.64 -19.15 11.16
N ARG A 378 11.80 -18.91 12.17
CA ARG A 378 10.39 -18.55 11.99
C ARG A 378 10.01 -17.32 12.80
N ALA A 379 9.03 -16.58 12.29
CA ALA A 379 8.38 -15.52 13.05
C ALA A 379 6.91 -15.90 13.27
N VAL A 380 6.42 -15.68 14.48
CA VAL A 380 5.10 -16.14 14.91
C VAL A 380 4.30 -14.96 15.45
N ARG A 381 3.04 -14.84 15.07
CA ARG A 381 2.15 -13.79 15.55
C ARG A 381 2.03 -13.79 17.07
N ILE A 382 2.06 -12.60 17.67
CA ILE A 382 2.06 -12.39 19.12
C ILE A 382 0.83 -13.00 19.78
N ASP A 383 -0.37 -12.86 19.19
CA ASP A 383 -1.60 -13.46 19.72
C ASP A 383 -1.62 -15.00 19.70
N ILE A 384 -0.80 -15.61 18.83
CA ILE A 384 -0.63 -17.07 18.75
C ILE A 384 0.35 -17.53 19.84
N LEU A 385 1.44 -16.79 20.06
CA LEU A 385 2.42 -17.09 21.11
C LEU A 385 1.81 -17.00 22.52
N GLU A 386 0.92 -16.04 22.77
CA GLU A 386 0.22 -15.99 24.06
C GLU A 386 -0.80 -17.13 24.20
N ARG A 387 -1.51 -17.52 23.13
CA ARG A 387 -2.37 -18.73 23.15
C ARG A 387 -1.57 -20.01 23.41
N LEU A 388 -0.38 -20.15 22.81
CA LEU A 388 0.55 -21.24 23.09
C LEU A 388 0.97 -21.23 24.57
N ALA A 389 1.25 -20.07 25.16
CA ALA A 389 1.58 -19.98 26.58
C ALA A 389 0.39 -20.32 27.50
N ASP A 390 -0.84 -20.02 27.09
CA ASP A 390 -2.06 -20.41 27.79
C ASP A 390 -2.33 -21.93 27.69
N LEU A 391 -1.90 -22.60 26.61
CA LEU A 391 -1.89 -24.08 26.53
C LEU A 391 -0.79 -24.72 27.39
N ILE A 392 0.42 -24.15 27.43
CA ILE A 392 1.55 -24.71 28.18
C ILE A 392 1.37 -24.52 29.70
N ARG A 393 0.73 -23.42 30.15
CA ARG A 393 0.63 -23.08 31.57
C ARG A 393 -0.07 -24.15 32.43
N PRO A 394 -1.22 -24.73 32.05
CA PRO A 394 -1.82 -25.86 32.78
C PRO A 394 -0.87 -27.07 32.91
N LEU A 395 -0.10 -27.40 31.87
CA LEU A 395 0.81 -28.55 31.88
C LEU A 395 1.94 -28.40 32.91
N LEU A 396 2.37 -27.15 33.15
CA LEU A 396 3.36 -26.76 34.14
C LEU A 396 2.76 -26.39 35.52
N GLN A 397 1.44 -26.52 35.69
CA GLN A 397 0.73 -26.28 36.96
C GLN A 397 0.07 -27.55 37.52
N TRP A 398 -0.27 -28.50 36.66
CA TRP A 398 -0.70 -29.84 37.02
C TRP A 398 0.35 -30.55 37.89
N LYS A 399 -0.10 -31.33 38.88
CA LYS A 399 0.78 -32.13 39.73
C LYS A 399 0.50 -33.63 39.55
N PRO A 400 1.54 -34.48 39.62
CA PRO A 400 1.39 -35.92 39.81
C PRO A 400 0.27 -36.30 40.78
N GLY A 401 -0.59 -37.23 40.37
CA GLY A 401 -1.76 -37.68 41.12
C GLY A 401 -3.03 -36.80 41.01
N GLN A 402 -3.01 -35.65 40.31
CA GLN A 402 -4.24 -34.90 40.02
C GLN A 402 -4.92 -35.43 38.75
N GLN A 403 -6.25 -35.52 38.75
CA GLN A 403 -7.05 -35.94 37.59
C GLN A 403 -8.11 -34.88 37.24
N PRO A 404 -8.49 -34.73 35.94
CA PRO A 404 -7.88 -35.39 34.78
C PRO A 404 -6.48 -34.83 34.47
N ARG A 405 -5.54 -35.69 34.07
CA ARG A 405 -4.22 -35.25 33.55
C ARG A 405 -4.39 -34.56 32.19
N PRO A 406 -3.95 -33.30 32.02
CA PRO A 406 -3.94 -32.65 30.71
C PRO A 406 -3.04 -33.35 29.70
N GLU A 407 -3.45 -33.36 28.42
CA GLU A 407 -2.62 -33.87 27.33
C GLU A 407 -1.26 -33.13 27.29
N GLY A 408 -0.16 -33.88 27.19
CA GLY A 408 1.20 -33.33 27.22
C GLY A 408 1.77 -33.01 28.61
N ALA A 409 0.99 -33.06 29.70
CA ALA A 409 1.55 -32.91 31.05
C ALA A 409 2.36 -34.15 31.46
N TYR A 410 3.61 -33.94 31.93
CA TYR A 410 4.53 -35.00 32.33
C TYR A 410 4.68 -35.12 33.85
N ASP A 411 5.45 -34.23 34.49
CA ASP A 411 5.79 -34.29 35.93
C ASP A 411 5.46 -32.99 36.70
N GLY A 412 4.71 -32.07 36.09
CA GLY A 412 4.42 -30.73 36.63
C GLY A 412 5.59 -29.73 36.53
N ARG A 413 6.69 -30.10 35.86
CA ARG A 413 7.85 -29.23 35.58
C ARG A 413 8.29 -29.29 34.12
N ARG A 414 7.95 -30.38 33.43
CA ARG A 414 8.18 -30.69 32.02
C ARG A 414 6.86 -31.02 31.32
N PHE A 415 6.81 -30.79 30.01
CA PHE A 415 5.68 -31.14 29.14
C PHE A 415 6.18 -31.66 27.78
N THR A 416 5.34 -32.40 27.06
CA THR A 416 5.56 -32.75 25.64
C THR A 416 4.70 -31.87 24.72
N THR A 417 5.15 -31.67 23.48
CA THR A 417 4.41 -30.94 22.45
C THR A 417 3.18 -31.73 22.01
N THR A 418 1.99 -31.10 22.06
CA THR A 418 0.71 -31.73 21.65
C THR A 418 0.29 -31.30 20.26
N THR A 419 -0.59 -32.08 19.62
CA THR A 419 -1.16 -31.77 18.30
C THR A 419 -1.86 -30.41 18.28
N ALA A 420 -2.49 -30.02 19.39
CA ALA A 420 -3.12 -28.71 19.56
C ALA A 420 -2.12 -27.54 19.45
N MET A 421 -0.89 -27.69 19.96
CA MET A 421 0.16 -26.66 19.86
C MET A 421 0.63 -26.47 18.42
N LEU A 422 0.86 -27.57 17.69
CA LEU A 422 1.28 -27.54 16.29
C LEU A 422 0.20 -26.89 15.40
N SER A 423 -1.07 -27.28 15.63
CA SER A 423 -2.23 -26.77 14.91
C SER A 423 -2.39 -25.26 15.01
N ILE A 424 -2.35 -24.67 16.21
CA ILE A 424 -2.50 -23.20 16.36
C ILE A 424 -1.35 -22.41 15.72
N LEU A 425 -0.18 -23.01 15.54
CA LEU A 425 1.00 -22.37 14.96
C LEU A 425 1.09 -22.50 13.44
N GLY A 426 0.40 -23.47 12.82
CA GLY A 426 0.58 -23.79 11.40
C GLY A 426 2.03 -24.18 11.09
N ALA A 427 2.61 -25.04 11.93
CA ALA A 427 4.04 -25.29 12.00
C ALA A 427 4.35 -26.78 12.25
N THR A 428 5.53 -27.24 11.83
CA THR A 428 6.00 -28.62 12.04
C THR A 428 6.50 -28.86 13.48
N LEU A 429 6.84 -30.11 13.81
CA LEU A 429 7.54 -30.43 15.07
C LEU A 429 8.89 -29.69 15.16
N ASP A 430 9.69 -29.75 14.10
CA ASP A 430 10.99 -29.08 13.98
C ASP A 430 10.87 -27.55 14.18
N ASP A 431 9.85 -26.92 13.58
CA ASP A 431 9.53 -25.51 13.79
C ASP A 431 9.16 -25.22 15.25
N MET A 432 8.36 -26.11 15.86
CA MET A 432 7.95 -25.98 17.25
C MET A 432 9.15 -26.09 18.20
N GLU A 433 10.15 -26.93 17.88
CA GLU A 433 11.39 -26.93 18.65
C GLU A 433 12.09 -25.56 18.62
N GLU A 434 12.27 -24.97 17.44
CA GLU A 434 12.96 -23.70 17.26
C GLU A 434 12.18 -22.54 17.92
N ILE A 435 10.84 -22.58 17.84
CA ILE A 435 9.95 -21.65 18.53
C ILE A 435 10.10 -21.78 20.05
N LEU A 436 10.10 -22.99 20.62
CA LEU A 436 10.27 -23.20 22.07
C LEU A 436 11.68 -22.79 22.55
N LYS A 437 12.73 -23.13 21.79
CA LYS A 437 14.11 -22.66 22.03
C LYS A 437 14.18 -21.13 22.03
N GLY A 438 13.57 -20.47 21.04
CA GLY A 438 13.53 -19.00 20.90
C GLY A 438 12.63 -18.28 21.93
N LEU A 439 11.65 -18.98 22.51
CA LEU A 439 10.88 -18.52 23.67
C LEU A 439 11.65 -18.66 25.00
N GLY A 440 12.73 -19.45 25.02
CA GLY A 440 13.60 -19.66 26.18
C GLY A 440 13.35 -20.97 26.94
N TYR A 441 12.64 -21.92 26.36
CA TYR A 441 12.52 -23.29 26.89
C TYR A 441 13.78 -24.10 26.57
N ARG A 442 13.97 -25.19 27.31
CA ARG A 442 14.99 -26.21 27.07
C ARG A 442 14.29 -27.57 26.95
N ALA A 443 14.72 -28.39 25.99
CA ALA A 443 14.32 -29.79 25.92
C ALA A 443 15.34 -30.66 26.65
N ASP A 444 14.86 -31.59 27.46
CA ASP A 444 15.60 -32.76 27.92
C ASP A 444 15.16 -33.96 27.05
N GLN A 445 16.09 -34.72 26.48
CA GLN A 445 15.80 -35.93 25.73
C GLN A 445 15.62 -37.12 26.68
N VAL A 446 14.59 -37.94 26.44
CA VAL A 446 14.27 -39.17 27.17
C VAL A 446 13.84 -40.23 26.14
N THR A 447 14.09 -41.51 26.38
CA THR A 447 13.63 -42.57 25.47
C THR A 447 12.10 -42.68 25.48
N ALA A 448 11.52 -43.20 24.39
CA ALA A 448 10.07 -43.41 24.31
C ALA A 448 9.56 -44.36 25.42
N GLU A 449 10.35 -45.39 25.75
CA GLU A 449 10.05 -46.39 26.78
C GLU A 449 10.04 -45.78 28.19
N GLU A 450 11.08 -45.03 28.57
CA GLU A 450 11.14 -44.33 29.86
C GLU A 450 9.99 -43.33 30.02
N ALA A 451 9.68 -42.57 28.96
CA ALA A 451 8.60 -41.59 28.97
C ALA A 451 7.23 -42.26 29.12
N GLN A 452 6.98 -43.39 28.45
CA GLN A 452 5.75 -44.16 28.58
C GLN A 452 5.65 -44.84 29.95
N ALA A 453 6.73 -45.46 30.45
CA ALA A 453 6.75 -46.10 31.77
C ALA A 453 6.47 -45.11 32.91
N PHE A 454 7.02 -43.89 32.83
CA PHE A 454 6.70 -42.83 33.78
C PHE A 454 5.21 -42.46 33.73
N LEU A 455 4.65 -42.23 32.54
CA LEU A 455 3.23 -41.90 32.38
C LEU A 455 2.29 -43.05 32.78
N ALA A 456 2.70 -44.31 32.58
CA ALA A 456 1.96 -45.48 33.04
C ALA A 456 1.92 -45.57 34.57
N SER A 457 3.04 -45.33 35.25
CA SER A 457 3.08 -45.30 36.73
C SER A 457 2.25 -44.14 37.33
N GLN A 458 2.07 -43.03 36.61
CA GLN A 458 1.16 -41.95 36.98
C GLN A 458 -0.33 -42.35 36.83
N ALA A 459 -0.65 -43.20 35.86
CA ALA A 459 -2.02 -43.69 35.63
C ALA A 459 -2.38 -44.87 36.55
N GLY A 460 -1.43 -45.74 36.87
CA GLY A 460 -1.63 -46.94 37.72
C GLY A 460 -1.89 -46.67 39.20
N ALA A 461 -1.96 -45.41 39.63
CA ALA A 461 -2.21 -45.03 41.03
C ALA A 461 -3.67 -45.29 41.50
N THR A 462 -4.57 -45.73 40.62
CA THR A 462 -5.96 -46.06 40.95
C THR A 462 -6.37 -47.44 40.44
N VAL A 463 -6.22 -48.45 41.30
CA VAL A 463 -6.98 -49.71 41.21
C VAL A 463 -7.58 -50.02 42.58
N PRO A 464 -8.86 -49.67 42.83
CA PRO A 464 -9.65 -50.33 43.84
C PRO A 464 -9.87 -51.78 43.36
N ALA A 465 -9.40 -52.77 44.11
CA ALA A 465 -9.59 -54.16 43.74
C ALA A 465 -11.07 -54.55 43.92
N ALA A 466 -11.80 -54.66 42.81
CA ALA A 466 -13.09 -55.33 42.76
C ALA A 466 -12.87 -56.84 42.54
N PRO A 467 -13.51 -57.73 43.33
CA PRO A 467 -13.44 -59.16 43.09
C PRO A 467 -14.28 -59.58 41.88
N GLU A 468 -13.86 -60.63 41.21
CA GLU A 468 -14.59 -61.23 40.07
C GLU A 468 -15.78 -62.08 40.55
N THR A 469 -16.92 -61.98 39.87
CA THR A 469 -17.96 -63.02 39.81
C THR A 469 -18.62 -63.00 38.43
N THR A 470 -19.16 -64.13 37.97
CA THR A 470 -19.28 -64.45 36.54
C THR A 470 -20.69 -64.76 36.04
N ALA A 471 -20.96 -64.30 34.81
CA ALA A 471 -21.74 -64.94 33.74
C ALA A 471 -23.28 -65.15 33.87
N GLY A 472 -23.99 -64.73 32.80
CA GLY A 472 -25.28 -65.27 32.31
C GLY A 472 -26.56 -64.83 33.04
N GLU A 473 -27.75 -64.88 32.43
CA GLU A 473 -28.11 -64.82 30.99
C GLU A 473 -29.64 -64.53 30.86
N GLU A 474 -30.10 -64.19 29.65
CA GLU A 474 -31.49 -64.20 29.12
C GLU A 474 -32.65 -63.39 29.76
N ASP A 475 -33.20 -62.51 28.89
CA ASP A 475 -34.63 -62.31 28.55
C ASP A 475 -35.60 -61.53 29.49
N SER A 476 -36.90 -61.50 29.16
CA SER A 476 -37.64 -60.21 29.03
C SER A 476 -39.11 -60.18 29.52
N ALA A 477 -39.72 -58.98 29.40
CA ALA A 477 -41.13 -58.62 29.66
C ALA A 477 -41.57 -58.57 31.16
N GLU A 478 -42.59 -57.81 31.59
CA GLU A 478 -43.49 -56.87 30.89
C GLU A 478 -44.00 -55.73 31.83
N THR A 479 -44.66 -54.72 31.25
CA THR A 479 -45.61 -53.72 31.81
C THR A 479 -45.85 -53.54 33.32
N GLU A 480 -45.95 -52.28 33.75
CA GLU A 480 -47.26 -51.69 34.08
C GLU A 480 -47.26 -50.15 33.95
N GLN A 481 -48.45 -49.54 33.85
CA GLN A 481 -48.68 -48.10 33.61
C GLN A 481 -49.14 -47.39 34.89
N ASP A 482 -48.92 -46.06 34.99
CA ASP A 482 -50.05 -45.16 35.27
C ASP A 482 -49.79 -43.71 34.78
N GLU A 483 -50.89 -42.98 34.54
CA GLU A 483 -51.00 -41.59 34.06
C GLU A 483 -52.32 -40.99 34.65
N PRO A 484 -52.81 -39.76 34.39
CA PRO A 484 -52.22 -38.59 33.72
C PRO A 484 -52.50 -37.24 34.46
N ALA A 485 -52.40 -36.14 33.70
CA ALA A 485 -53.33 -34.98 33.69
C ALA A 485 -53.06 -33.70 34.52
N SER A 486 -52.47 -32.70 33.85
CA SER A 486 -52.99 -31.31 33.67
C SER A 486 -51.95 -30.53 32.83
N GLU A 487 -52.12 -30.25 31.53
CA GLU A 487 -53.12 -29.48 30.74
C GLU A 487 -52.91 -27.96 30.66
N GLU A 488 -53.33 -27.37 29.52
CA GLU A 488 -53.08 -26.01 28.97
C GLU A 488 -51.68 -25.83 28.31
N GLN A 489 -51.47 -25.79 26.98
CA GLN A 489 -52.12 -25.09 25.83
C GLN A 489 -51.96 -23.55 25.86
N ALA A 490 -51.77 -22.82 24.75
CA ALA A 490 -51.94 -23.13 23.30
C ALA A 490 -50.85 -22.45 22.41
N SER A 491 -50.45 -23.01 21.24
CA SER A 491 -50.83 -22.67 19.83
C SER A 491 -50.44 -21.26 19.32
N GLU A 492 -50.07 -20.98 18.05
CA GLU A 492 -49.99 -21.71 16.76
C GLU A 492 -48.56 -21.56 16.13
N ALA A 493 -48.10 -22.09 14.99
CA ALA A 493 -48.66 -22.64 13.73
C ALA A 493 -49.22 -21.58 12.72
N VAL A 494 -49.41 -21.78 11.40
CA VAL A 494 -49.20 -22.93 10.48
C VAL A 494 -48.75 -22.45 9.06
N ALA A 495 -48.28 -23.39 8.21
CA ALA A 495 -48.26 -23.38 6.72
C ALA A 495 -47.24 -22.48 5.96
N VAL A 496 -46.55 -22.85 4.86
CA VAL A 496 -46.72 -23.85 3.74
C VAL A 496 -47.73 -23.34 2.68
N VAL A 497 -47.40 -23.25 1.38
CA VAL A 497 -47.41 -24.30 0.31
C VAL A 497 -46.38 -24.00 -0.82
N GLU A 498 -46.12 -25.01 -1.66
CA GLU A 498 -45.12 -25.19 -2.74
C GLU A 498 -45.35 -24.35 -4.04
N GLY A 499 -44.38 -24.40 -4.97
CA GLY A 499 -44.52 -23.93 -6.37
C GLY A 499 -43.22 -23.97 -7.21
N ASP A 500 -43.09 -24.98 -8.08
CA ASP A 500 -41.97 -25.22 -9.05
C ASP A 500 -42.11 -24.28 -10.30
N VAL A 501 -41.23 -24.10 -11.31
CA VAL A 501 -40.32 -25.00 -12.08
C VAL A 501 -39.17 -24.20 -12.78
N THR A 502 -37.98 -24.79 -12.95
CA THR A 502 -36.89 -24.57 -13.96
C THR A 502 -36.46 -23.18 -14.49
N GLU A 503 -35.14 -22.94 -14.57
CA GLU A 503 -34.33 -23.12 -15.81
C GLU A 503 -32.83 -23.37 -15.47
N ALA A 504 -32.04 -23.93 -16.40
CA ALA A 504 -30.63 -24.34 -16.21
C ALA A 504 -29.61 -23.30 -16.72
N PRO A 505 -28.29 -23.54 -16.53
CA PRO A 505 -27.54 -24.06 -17.68
C PRO A 505 -26.43 -25.09 -17.37
N VAL A 506 -26.32 -26.06 -18.30
CA VAL A 506 -25.12 -26.73 -18.87
C VAL A 506 -23.84 -26.79 -18.02
N ALA A 507 -23.37 -28.01 -17.75
CA ALA A 507 -21.98 -28.32 -17.43
C ALA A 507 -21.20 -28.77 -18.69
N GLU A 508 -19.91 -28.43 -18.75
CA GLU A 508 -18.97 -28.88 -19.79
C GLU A 508 -17.90 -29.79 -19.15
N ALA A 509 -17.46 -30.83 -19.86
CA ALA A 509 -16.75 -31.96 -19.27
C ALA A 509 -15.29 -32.10 -19.72
N ALA A 510 -14.39 -32.14 -18.75
CA ALA A 510 -13.06 -32.75 -18.81
C ALA A 510 -12.72 -33.28 -17.40
N GLY A 511 -12.04 -34.40 -17.22
CA GLY A 511 -11.42 -35.29 -18.18
C GLY A 511 -10.48 -36.21 -17.39
N GLU A 512 -11.00 -37.32 -16.88
CA GLU A 512 -10.40 -38.07 -15.78
C GLU A 512 -9.46 -39.19 -16.28
N GLU A 513 -8.15 -38.91 -16.34
CA GLU A 513 -7.13 -39.92 -16.65
C GLU A 513 -6.65 -40.64 -15.38
N ALA A 514 -7.09 -41.89 -15.20
CA ALA A 514 -6.55 -42.79 -14.20
C ALA A 514 -5.23 -43.43 -14.70
N ALA A 515 -4.09 -42.95 -14.21
CA ALA A 515 -2.80 -43.63 -14.38
C ALA A 515 -2.63 -44.77 -13.36
N ALA A 516 -2.17 -45.94 -13.83
CA ALA A 516 -2.16 -47.16 -13.04
C ALA A 516 -1.00 -47.25 -12.03
N ASN A 517 -1.21 -48.08 -11.01
CA ASN A 517 -0.23 -48.45 -9.99
C ASN A 517 0.91 -49.29 -10.60
N GLU A 518 2.13 -48.73 -10.71
CA GLU A 518 3.34 -49.44 -11.10
C GLU A 518 4.36 -49.42 -9.95
N ALA A 519 4.86 -50.61 -9.57
CA ALA A 519 5.57 -50.81 -8.31
C ALA A 519 7.08 -51.05 -8.50
N ALA A 520 7.91 -50.14 -7.98
CA ALA A 520 9.34 -50.34 -7.84
C ALA A 520 9.94 -49.39 -6.76
N PRO A 521 11.01 -49.81 -6.06
CA PRO A 521 11.28 -51.13 -5.50
C PRO A 521 11.21 -51.10 -3.96
N ALA A 522 11.32 -52.27 -3.31
CA ALA A 522 11.46 -52.32 -1.86
C ALA A 522 12.89 -51.92 -1.45
N GLU A 523 13.12 -50.64 -1.14
CA GLU A 523 14.31 -50.26 -0.39
C GLU A 523 14.26 -50.88 1.02
N SER A 524 15.42 -51.36 1.46
CA SER A 524 15.61 -52.06 2.72
C SER A 524 15.13 -51.22 3.89
N GLY A 525 14.26 -51.79 4.75
CA GLY A 525 13.82 -51.18 5.99
C GLY A 525 14.98 -51.01 6.98
N GLU A 526 15.69 -49.89 6.87
CA GLU A 526 16.55 -49.38 7.93
C GLU A 526 15.66 -49.15 9.17
N ALA A 527 15.96 -49.85 10.26
CA ALA A 527 15.15 -49.82 11.46
C ALA A 527 15.25 -48.42 12.09
N ALA A 528 14.24 -47.57 11.83
CA ALA A 528 14.21 -46.20 12.30
C ALA A 528 14.26 -46.17 13.84
N GLU A 529 15.44 -45.84 14.38
CA GLU A 529 15.66 -45.74 15.82
C GLU A 529 14.60 -44.83 16.46
N PRO A 530 13.95 -45.24 17.57
CA PRO A 530 12.79 -44.54 18.10
C PRO A 530 13.19 -43.12 18.53
N LYS A 531 12.76 -42.12 17.74
CA LYS A 531 13.11 -40.71 17.96
C LYS A 531 12.84 -40.31 19.43
N PRO A 532 13.83 -39.74 20.14
CA PRO A 532 13.72 -39.49 21.57
C PRO A 532 12.62 -38.46 21.86
N VAL A 533 11.88 -38.70 22.95
CA VAL A 533 10.80 -37.82 23.39
C VAL A 533 11.40 -36.56 24.02
N LEU A 534 11.03 -35.39 23.49
CA LEU A 534 11.49 -34.10 24.01
C LEU A 534 10.60 -33.63 25.16
N LEU A 535 11.17 -33.60 26.36
CA LEU A 535 10.54 -33.06 27.56
C LEU A 535 10.95 -31.60 27.75
N TRP A 536 10.02 -30.68 27.57
CA TRP A 536 10.26 -29.24 27.56
C TRP A 536 10.06 -28.60 28.94
N ARG A 537 11.01 -27.77 29.38
CA ARG A 537 10.94 -26.97 30.62
C ARG A 537 11.35 -25.51 30.40
N PRO A 538 10.80 -24.55 31.17
CA PRO A 538 11.25 -23.15 31.13
C PRO A 538 12.73 -23.00 31.52
N GLY A 539 13.49 -22.17 30.78
CA GLY A 539 14.88 -21.84 31.13
C GLY A 539 14.99 -20.91 32.35
N GLY A 540 15.92 -21.22 33.26
CA GLY A 540 16.15 -20.42 34.48
C GLY A 540 16.85 -19.09 34.22
N ARG A 541 16.45 -18.03 34.96
CA ARG A 541 16.94 -16.64 34.80
C ARG A 541 18.47 -16.49 34.85
N ASN A 542 19.18 -17.35 35.61
CA ASN A 542 20.64 -17.27 35.76
C ASN A 542 21.45 -17.96 34.66
N GLU A 543 20.90 -18.95 33.95
CA GLU A 543 21.72 -19.81 33.06
C GLU A 543 21.95 -19.17 31.69
N ASN A 544 20.98 -18.40 31.17
CA ASN A 544 21.06 -17.81 29.83
C ASN A 544 22.22 -16.79 29.68
N GLN A 545 22.68 -16.14 30.76
CA GLN A 545 23.85 -15.25 30.73
C GLN A 545 25.17 -15.96 30.35
N ARG A 546 25.23 -17.30 30.47
CA ARG A 546 26.39 -18.10 30.03
C ARG A 546 26.40 -18.37 28.53
N GLY A 547 25.30 -18.10 27.81
CA GLY A 547 25.17 -18.35 26.37
C GLY A 547 25.84 -17.26 25.50
N GLU A 548 25.50 -16.00 25.72
CA GLU A 548 25.89 -14.89 24.83
C GLU A 548 27.37 -14.49 24.92
N ASN A 549 28.07 -14.84 26.01
CA ASN A 549 29.45 -14.41 26.24
C ASN A 549 30.53 -15.32 25.62
N ARG A 550 30.16 -16.37 24.87
CA ARG A 550 31.10 -17.24 24.13
C ARG A 550 31.44 -16.69 22.73
N ARG A 551 32.07 -15.52 22.67
CA ARG A 551 32.82 -15.09 21.46
C ARG A 551 34.03 -16.02 21.27
N PRO A 552 34.35 -16.46 20.03
CA PRO A 552 35.57 -17.23 19.78
C PRO A 552 36.81 -16.39 20.11
N GLY A 553 37.62 -16.84 21.06
CA GLY A 553 38.87 -16.17 21.41
C GLY A 553 39.94 -16.41 20.34
N ASN A 554 40.30 -15.37 19.59
CA ASN A 554 41.47 -15.41 18.71
C ASN A 554 42.73 -15.70 19.55
N ARG A 555 43.52 -16.71 19.16
CA ARG A 555 44.63 -17.25 19.95
C ARG A 555 45.90 -17.38 19.11
N GLY A 556 46.62 -16.27 18.96
CA GLY A 556 47.91 -16.26 18.28
C GLY A 556 48.74 -15.03 18.63
N GLN A 557 49.86 -15.26 19.34
CA GLN A 557 50.97 -14.33 19.58
C GLN A 557 50.63 -13.08 20.45
N GLY A 558 51.49 -12.64 21.40
CA GLY A 558 52.66 -13.30 21.97
C GLY A 558 53.63 -12.30 22.60
N ARG A 559 53.81 -12.36 23.95
CA ARG A 559 54.66 -11.44 24.76
C ARG A 559 54.15 -9.97 24.75
N GLU A 560 54.53 -9.08 25.67
CA GLU A 560 55.53 -9.17 26.76
C GLU A 560 55.13 -8.32 28.00
N GLN A 561 55.94 -8.43 29.07
CA GLN A 561 56.08 -7.48 30.19
C GLN A 561 54.83 -7.08 31.01
N ALA A 562 54.68 -7.73 32.16
CA ALA A 562 53.99 -7.16 33.32
C ALA A 562 55.02 -6.66 34.36
N ALA A 563 54.81 -5.47 34.93
CA ALA A 563 55.41 -5.05 36.21
C ALA A 563 54.74 -3.78 36.78
N ARG A 564 54.48 -3.79 38.10
CA ARG A 564 54.14 -2.64 38.98
C ARG A 564 52.74 -2.02 38.73
N GLU A 565 51.82 -1.90 39.70
CA GLU A 565 51.90 -1.48 41.12
C GLU A 565 52.37 -0.03 41.30
N GLN A 566 51.89 0.79 42.23
CA GLN A 566 50.70 0.92 43.09
C GLN A 566 51.01 2.21 43.90
N GLY A 567 50.01 3.05 44.17
CA GLY A 567 50.19 4.28 44.96
C GLY A 567 50.96 5.42 44.25
N GLU A 568 50.96 6.65 44.76
CA GLU A 568 50.07 7.18 45.80
C GLU A 568 49.80 8.70 45.67
N ARG A 569 48.61 9.08 46.15
CA ARG A 569 48.12 10.37 46.70
C ARG A 569 48.99 11.65 46.71
N ARG A 570 48.24 12.77 46.65
CA ARG A 570 48.59 14.19 46.97
C ARG A 570 49.50 14.86 45.93
N GLY A 571 49.38 16.16 45.69
CA GLY A 571 48.44 17.16 46.22
C GLY A 571 48.69 18.54 45.59
N GLU A 572 47.90 19.55 45.98
CA GLU A 572 48.14 21.01 45.87
C GLU A 572 48.96 21.52 44.65
N GLY A 573 48.45 22.35 43.74
CA GLY A 573 47.40 23.35 43.87
C GLY A 573 47.87 24.68 43.23
N ARG A 574 47.22 25.80 43.62
CA ARG A 574 47.53 27.19 43.22
C ARG A 574 47.10 27.63 41.80
N ARG A 575 46.66 28.89 41.75
CA ARG A 575 46.18 29.66 40.59
C ARG A 575 47.36 30.43 39.97
N ASP A 576 47.24 30.90 38.73
CA ASP A 576 46.88 32.30 38.45
C ASP A 576 46.76 32.62 36.94
N ASN A 577 46.19 33.78 36.62
CA ASN A 577 46.00 34.31 35.26
C ASN A 577 47.34 34.73 34.62
N ARG A 578 47.41 34.83 33.27
CA ARG A 578 47.30 36.14 32.56
C ARG A 578 47.19 36.07 31.03
N ASP A 579 46.82 37.22 30.47
CA ASP A 579 46.44 37.55 29.08
C ASP A 579 47.58 37.56 28.03
N GLY A 580 47.20 37.53 26.74
CA GLY A 580 48.07 37.71 25.56
C GLY A 580 47.82 36.61 24.50
N ALA A 581 47.32 36.83 23.27
CA ALA A 581 47.38 37.96 22.33
C ALA A 581 48.82 38.26 21.85
N ASN A 582 49.15 38.35 20.55
CA ASN A 582 48.32 38.33 19.32
C ASN A 582 49.20 38.12 18.06
N ARG A 583 48.61 37.72 16.91
CA ARG A 583 49.13 37.92 15.52
C ARG A 583 50.47 37.23 15.15
N ASP A 584 50.93 37.16 13.88
CA ASP A 584 50.43 37.44 12.50
C ASP A 584 50.85 36.22 11.61
N ALA A 585 50.64 36.06 10.29
CA ALA A 585 50.30 36.94 9.16
C ALA A 585 49.49 36.14 8.08
N ALA A 586 48.66 36.76 7.22
CA ALA A 586 48.94 37.21 5.83
C ALA A 586 49.41 36.11 4.83
N ASN A 587 49.07 36.11 3.53
CA ASN A 587 48.57 37.12 2.58
C ASN A 587 47.86 36.38 1.39
N ARG A 588 47.41 36.88 0.20
CA ARG A 588 47.48 38.16 -0.54
C ARG A 588 46.40 38.22 -1.65
N GLY A 589 45.61 39.31 -1.70
CA GLY A 589 44.99 39.88 -2.93
C GLY A 589 43.70 39.19 -3.46
N GLY A 590 42.81 39.85 -4.21
CA GLY A 590 42.73 41.21 -4.80
C GLY A 590 41.63 41.18 -5.90
N GLU A 591 40.94 42.24 -6.35
CA GLU A 591 41.02 43.70 -6.16
C GLU A 591 39.62 44.38 -6.31
N GLY A 592 39.48 45.65 -5.90
CA GLY A 592 38.67 46.73 -6.53
C GLY A 592 37.12 46.68 -6.45
N GLU A 593 36.35 47.77 -6.32
CA GLU A 593 36.55 49.23 -6.08
C GLU A 593 35.32 49.73 -5.24
N ARG A 594 35.40 50.47 -4.13
CA ARG A 594 35.81 51.87 -3.86
C ARG A 594 34.80 53.01 -4.17
N LYS A 595 33.95 53.33 -3.18
CA LYS A 595 33.51 54.68 -2.69
C LYS A 595 32.73 54.44 -1.37
N ARG A 596 32.94 55.06 -0.19
CA ARG A 596 33.19 56.46 0.26
C ARG A 596 32.03 57.41 -0.02
N ASP A 597 31.51 58.20 0.93
CA ASP A 597 31.90 58.48 2.35
C ASP A 597 30.75 58.08 3.33
N GLY A 598 30.85 57.96 4.66
CA GLY A 598 31.28 58.88 5.74
C GLY A 598 30.03 59.48 6.44
N GLY A 599 29.85 59.54 7.77
CA GLY A 599 30.69 59.18 8.92
C GLY A 599 29.87 59.11 10.25
N ARG A 600 30.56 58.85 11.38
CA ARG A 600 30.05 58.63 12.77
C ARG A 600 29.90 59.97 13.56
N PRO A 601 29.50 60.05 14.86
CA PRO A 601 28.86 59.05 15.77
C PRO A 601 27.73 59.56 16.73
N ASP A 602 26.91 58.62 17.22
CA ASP A 602 26.53 58.31 18.63
C ASP A 602 26.24 59.40 19.72
N ARG A 603 25.07 59.27 20.38
CA ARG A 603 24.63 59.74 21.74
C ARG A 603 23.22 59.14 22.01
N GLY A 604 22.73 58.84 23.22
CA GLY A 604 23.32 58.85 24.57
C GLY A 604 22.29 59.17 25.68
N ASN A 605 22.11 58.27 26.68
CA ASN A 605 21.11 58.27 27.80
C ASN A 605 19.62 58.10 27.40
N ASN A 606 18.70 57.44 28.15
CA ASN A 606 18.58 56.92 29.54
C ASN A 606 17.81 57.83 30.55
N ARG A 607 17.07 57.20 31.51
CA ARG A 607 16.18 57.71 32.58
C ARG A 607 14.70 57.95 32.20
N ASN A 608 13.68 57.82 33.07
CA ASN A 608 13.43 57.01 34.31
C ASN A 608 11.96 57.23 34.77
N ASN A 609 11.35 56.29 35.52
CA ASN A 609 10.28 56.52 36.55
C ASN A 609 8.90 57.12 36.11
N ASP A 610 7.79 57.02 36.87
CA ASP A 610 7.28 56.00 37.82
C ASP A 610 5.74 56.16 38.04
N ARG A 611 5.07 55.07 38.47
CA ARG A 611 3.86 54.98 39.37
C ARG A 611 2.57 55.85 39.24
N HIS A 612 1.43 55.10 39.25
CA HIS A 612 0.11 55.38 39.90
C HIS A 612 -0.76 56.53 39.31
N ASP A 613 -2.08 56.66 39.57
CA ASP A 613 -3.01 56.05 40.56
C ASP A 613 -4.47 55.90 39.99
N ARG A 614 -5.38 55.20 40.72
CA ARG A 614 -6.90 55.15 40.72
C ARG A 614 -7.77 55.61 39.51
N GLY A 615 -9.01 55.14 39.29
CA GLY A 615 -9.83 54.11 39.97
C GLY A 615 -11.37 54.31 39.85
N GLU A 616 -12.13 53.20 39.92
CA GLU A 616 -13.58 53.03 40.25
C GLU A 616 -14.76 53.49 39.34
N ARG A 617 -15.89 52.75 39.53
CA ARG A 617 -17.33 52.95 39.13
C ARG A 617 -17.76 52.38 37.76
N LYS A 618 -18.78 51.52 37.57
CA LYS A 618 -20.19 51.38 38.09
C LYS A 618 -21.13 52.53 37.65
N ASP A 619 -22.36 52.33 37.14
CA ASP A 619 -23.36 51.26 37.37
C ASP A 619 -24.32 50.97 36.15
N ARG A 620 -25.31 50.08 36.39
CA ARG A 620 -26.47 49.56 35.58
C ARG A 620 -27.40 50.72 35.04
N PRO A 621 -28.33 50.56 34.04
CA PRO A 621 -29.33 49.48 34.04
C PRO A 621 -29.87 48.83 32.74
N GLU A 622 -30.48 47.65 32.97
CA GLU A 622 -31.35 46.86 32.08
C GLU A 622 -32.73 47.49 31.83
N ARG A 623 -33.45 46.96 30.83
CA ARG A 623 -34.92 46.92 30.85
C ARG A 623 -35.47 45.67 30.15
N SER A 624 -36.42 44.99 30.79
CA SER A 624 -37.29 43.96 30.18
C SER A 624 -38.49 44.65 29.47
N ASP A 625 -39.49 44.01 28.84
CA ASP A 625 -40.08 42.68 29.11
C ASP A 625 -41.02 42.21 27.97
N ARG A 626 -41.50 40.95 28.07
CA ARG A 626 -42.57 40.25 27.30
C ARG A 626 -42.26 39.89 25.83
N GLY A 627 -42.55 38.69 25.33
CA GLY A 627 -43.05 37.45 25.97
C GLY A 627 -44.00 36.65 25.05
N GLY A 628 -43.84 35.31 24.92
CA GLY A 628 -44.50 34.58 23.80
C GLY A 628 -44.71 33.05 23.82
N LYS A 629 -44.64 32.33 24.95
CA LYS A 629 -44.95 30.87 25.13
C LYS A 629 -44.06 29.83 24.38
N PRO A 630 -44.02 28.56 24.86
CA PRO A 630 -43.24 27.46 24.25
C PRO A 630 -44.10 26.42 23.50
N GLN A 631 -43.51 25.65 22.58
CA GLN A 631 -44.14 24.48 21.98
C GLN A 631 -43.14 23.43 21.47
N GLY A 632 -43.42 22.14 21.73
CA GLY A 632 -43.03 20.99 20.89
C GLY A 632 -41.57 20.52 20.92
N GLN A 633 -41.33 19.39 21.59
CA GLN A 633 -40.27 18.47 21.15
C GLN A 633 -40.62 17.95 19.75
N GLN A 634 -39.66 17.88 18.82
CA GLN A 634 -39.84 17.15 17.56
C GLN A 634 -38.71 16.13 17.38
N ARG A 635 -39.11 14.90 17.01
CA ARG A 635 -38.21 13.80 16.66
C ARG A 635 -37.84 13.93 15.19
N PHE A 636 -36.58 13.68 14.84
CA PHE A 636 -36.15 13.59 13.44
C PHE A 636 -36.35 12.17 12.91
N GLU A 637 -37.52 11.94 12.30
CA GLU A 637 -37.79 10.72 11.50
C GLU A 637 -37.47 10.96 10.03
N ALA A 638 -36.97 9.93 9.34
CA ALA A 638 -36.53 10.04 7.96
C ALA A 638 -37.71 10.08 6.98
N LYS A 639 -37.67 11.00 6.00
CA LYS A 639 -38.64 11.02 4.90
C LYS A 639 -38.39 9.85 3.93
N PRO A 640 -39.44 9.15 3.46
CA PRO A 640 -39.29 8.15 2.41
C PRO A 640 -38.91 8.82 1.07
N PRO A 641 -38.24 8.09 0.16
CA PRO A 641 -37.83 8.61 -1.14
C PRO A 641 -39.04 8.96 -2.01
N ARG A 642 -38.92 10.05 -2.78
CA ARG A 642 -39.93 10.42 -3.78
C ARG A 642 -39.81 9.50 -4.99
N LYS A 643 -40.94 8.97 -5.48
CA LYS A 643 -41.01 8.41 -6.84
C LYS A 643 -40.68 9.49 -7.87
N GLU A 644 -39.92 9.12 -8.88
CA GLU A 644 -39.65 9.98 -10.03
C GLU A 644 -40.93 10.20 -10.85
N LYS A 645 -40.99 11.31 -11.60
CA LYS A 645 -42.09 11.56 -12.54
C LYS A 645 -41.84 10.78 -13.84
N PRO A 646 -42.87 10.23 -14.49
CA PRO A 646 -42.73 9.71 -15.85
C PRO A 646 -42.26 10.83 -16.80
N LEU A 647 -41.45 10.46 -17.80
CA LEU A 647 -41.00 11.40 -18.82
C LEU A 647 -42.15 11.80 -19.77
N ASP A 648 -42.05 13.01 -20.30
CA ASP A 648 -42.97 13.57 -21.29
C ASP A 648 -42.94 12.75 -22.60
N PRO A 649 -44.08 12.23 -23.10
CA PRO A 649 -44.11 11.31 -24.25
C PRO A 649 -43.63 11.93 -25.57
N ASP A 650 -43.70 13.26 -25.73
CA ASP A 650 -43.19 13.92 -26.95
C ASP A 650 -41.70 14.30 -26.88
N SER A 651 -41.04 14.03 -25.75
CA SER A 651 -39.59 14.20 -25.60
C SER A 651 -38.80 13.32 -26.58
N PRO A 652 -37.76 13.85 -27.27
CA PRO A 652 -36.91 13.05 -28.14
C PRO A 652 -36.20 11.90 -27.39
N PHE A 653 -36.00 12.04 -26.06
CA PHE A 653 -35.43 10.99 -25.22
C PHE A 653 -36.40 9.82 -24.97
N ALA A 654 -37.71 10.04 -25.00
CA ALA A 654 -38.69 8.95 -24.88
C ALA A 654 -38.64 8.02 -26.10
N LYS A 655 -38.44 8.57 -27.30
CA LYS A 655 -38.28 7.82 -28.55
C LYS A 655 -36.99 6.99 -28.56
N LEU A 656 -35.90 7.51 -27.98
CA LEU A 656 -34.66 6.74 -27.77
C LEU A 656 -34.81 5.64 -26.70
N ALA A 657 -35.59 5.88 -25.64
CA ALA A 657 -35.89 4.85 -24.64
C ALA A 657 -36.68 3.68 -25.24
N ALA A 658 -37.75 3.97 -25.99
CA ALA A 658 -38.55 2.95 -26.68
C ALA A 658 -37.72 2.13 -27.69
N LEU A 659 -36.83 2.78 -28.45
CA LEU A 659 -35.98 2.10 -29.43
C LEU A 659 -34.89 1.23 -28.76
N LYS A 660 -34.40 1.65 -27.58
CA LYS A 660 -33.50 0.85 -26.71
C LYS A 660 -34.20 -0.34 -26.04
N GLU A 661 -35.51 -0.25 -25.83
CA GLU A 661 -36.34 -1.32 -25.29
C GLU A 661 -36.78 -2.31 -26.37
N GLN A 662 -37.02 -1.85 -27.60
CA GLN A 662 -37.21 -2.71 -28.78
C GLN A 662 -35.94 -3.50 -29.13
N LEU A 663 -34.74 -2.94 -28.92
CA LEU A 663 -33.45 -3.64 -29.06
C LEU A 663 -33.12 -4.60 -27.88
N LYS A 664 -34.08 -4.86 -26.99
CA LYS A 664 -33.98 -5.83 -25.88
C LYS A 664 -35.01 -6.98 -25.99
N LYS A 665 -35.71 -7.06 -27.12
CA LYS A 665 -36.53 -8.21 -27.54
C LYS A 665 -35.97 -8.81 -28.82
#